data_AF-A0A2P4UBB5-F1
#
_entry.id   AF-A0A2P4UBB5-F1
#
_cell.length_a   1.000
_cell.length_b   1.000
_cell.length_c   1.000
_cell.angle_alpha   90.00
_cell.angle_beta   90.00
_cell.angle_gamma   90.00
#
_symmetry.space_group_name_H-M   'P 1'
#
loop_
_entity.id
_entity.type
_entity.pdbx_description
1 polymer ?
#
loop_
_entity_poly.entity_id
_entity_poly.type
_entity_poly.pdbx_seq_one_letter_code
_entity_poly.pdbx_strand_id
1 'polypeptide(L)'
;MPLPPPDAVWSEAAAMAVLAAAVPELSYAGFDVRPDGLRLRDTGDGWWAITRIAGGRAVLYGSGRAAFHAPPVDVLGGGPDWLPWDLLVGLLDEDSGLGFVRWWDGTSWSHAPLPEHLADSVAYVDGTTEDLYLDLADVEDPGAALEALLDAARAGTVDRAVIEALADAPDVTAALAVAERAGVGPGAERPEIPAGTGEPPGRRVPLADPAQAGGVLALAMRDAAERERPAPAPGPELDAVVEWVRAAGAVTAAYVGHERRGFAYAAASGGWLDPDLSDLLTAWREAEADPERGRWTHARVWVADDAVTVERVYDHLPAWWEQDHLPEAQVEALRAEVARRAPGWRPSWAALLDEDLLRTGVPPELCWRPRTTPDAASLLRSGALRTAPREVWEAVRSAVVALARADAADLAALVAAEPAGPRPDGERTRWLWLRMLADAGAVLPAAWFATVGARCPEPALRRLLERAALAPGVPSADVPRDVARTAEPEPGRDPGWNTATDFAAFRLDGEGSRKVFSLRLGQFLRDIGTYANVDYTTVLDRIRTAQDPIPALLRARIDAARERAARGGLPALDDGLAELAPAACAGLPEAADGLTVTDPVDALAAALRTGLPAELTFPFGRPVPVRASHPVMVVQHGDRLTVTDDYLGRARVYGPDGELLAEPVPVPPLFPDRRPPARYDGPLLWHDGTALRTSTYDRTAGAWRTLRIDGVTDDRDALLTRDPDTADLGPAPAATAEVTFPGADRPTTVRAGDGRLTLHAPDGTATARVPFGIVQAVARDGSPVPPPGWWPHLRPVDPAGSAVLRRIGRAAARELAEAALIGPVEAARRLDALLPEITDPGLRTAVLDQAALAARCLHRIAALGLPGVPDLLAPAPGPPVRRFTGIVAGGRALANVLERAMQRPPGQVHVTDLPDLDRRPLPFLRLGALALGVVWPWVTPYARSRDLDELSAWAATPLGDGTGRWSEVRLTGPGDGHGGEVWRLPDSALVILRGDRPATALRYTPDGEFTDTVPPGWEWNARLRHGWGSPDAVAALGRLLAERGPLPPDPAWALDLADRAGISRADAAHACFGEPGDVPPEIAGTGRPALSTGVRTRLRELMMPDDPAVLWTEGPDVARAAAWFAARG
;
A
#
# COMPACT_ATOMS: atom_id res chain seq x y z
N MET A 1 9.20 -22.29 13.64
CA MET A 1 9.19 -23.50 12.77
C MET A 1 10.55 -24.20 12.93
N PRO A 2 10.67 -25.54 12.97
CA PRO A 2 11.99 -26.18 13.07
C PRO A 2 12.81 -25.91 11.81
N LEU A 3 14.09 -25.53 11.98
CA LEU A 3 15.01 -25.35 10.86
C LEU A 3 15.29 -26.69 10.17
N PRO A 4 15.29 -26.75 8.82
CA PRO A 4 15.64 -27.98 8.11
C PRO A 4 17.13 -28.31 8.28
N PRO A 5 17.59 -29.55 7.99
CA PRO A 5 18.99 -29.92 8.11
C PRO A 5 19.93 -29.00 7.30
N PRO A 6 21.19 -28.80 7.71
CA PRO A 6 22.11 -27.87 7.05
C PRO A 6 22.29 -28.08 5.54
N ASP A 7 22.15 -29.32 5.06
CA ASP A 7 22.24 -29.61 3.63
C ASP A 7 21.07 -29.01 2.84
N ALA A 8 19.86 -29.00 3.39
CA ALA A 8 18.69 -28.40 2.76
C ALA A 8 18.82 -26.88 2.75
N VAL A 9 19.16 -26.31 3.91
CA VAL A 9 19.47 -24.88 4.11
C VAL A 9 20.51 -24.43 3.07
N TRP A 10 21.68 -25.08 3.03
CA TRP A 10 22.75 -24.79 2.07
C TRP A 10 22.30 -24.87 0.61
N SER A 11 21.56 -25.92 0.23
CA SER A 11 21.18 -26.14 -1.17
C SER A 11 20.20 -25.07 -1.66
N GLU A 12 19.27 -24.66 -0.81
CA GLU A 12 18.31 -23.58 -1.09
C GLU A 12 19.03 -22.23 -1.24
N ALA A 13 19.92 -21.89 -0.31
CA ALA A 13 20.76 -20.71 -0.39
C ALA A 13 21.64 -20.67 -1.66
N ALA A 14 22.24 -21.81 -2.00
CA ALA A 14 23.06 -21.97 -3.20
C ALA A 14 22.23 -21.83 -4.48
N ALA A 15 21.01 -22.36 -4.51
CA ALA A 15 20.08 -22.16 -5.62
C ALA A 15 19.76 -20.67 -5.82
N MET A 16 19.45 -19.93 -4.75
CA MET A 16 19.21 -18.48 -4.85
C MET A 16 20.44 -17.71 -5.31
N ALA A 17 21.64 -18.08 -4.85
CA ALA A 17 22.89 -17.49 -5.32
C ALA A 17 23.15 -17.75 -6.82
N VAL A 18 22.85 -18.97 -7.30
CA VAL A 18 22.93 -19.32 -8.73
C VAL A 18 21.91 -18.53 -9.53
N LEU A 19 20.67 -18.43 -9.05
CA LEU A 19 19.59 -17.68 -9.69
C LEU A 19 19.96 -16.20 -9.84
N ALA A 20 20.44 -15.56 -8.76
CA ALA A 20 20.87 -14.17 -8.76
C ALA A 20 22.06 -13.90 -9.70
N ALA A 21 22.90 -14.92 -9.93
CA ALA A 21 24.00 -14.84 -10.89
C ALA A 21 23.56 -15.13 -12.33
N ALA A 22 22.51 -15.94 -12.53
CA ALA A 22 21.96 -16.26 -13.84
C ALA A 22 21.12 -15.11 -14.41
N VAL A 23 20.36 -14.42 -13.57
CA VAL A 23 19.40 -13.39 -13.98
C VAL A 23 19.98 -11.99 -13.66
N PRO A 24 20.40 -11.19 -14.66
CA PRO A 24 21.04 -9.89 -14.44
C PRO A 24 20.21 -8.93 -13.57
N GLU A 25 18.89 -8.98 -13.70
CA GLU A 25 17.91 -8.20 -12.95
C GLU A 25 17.91 -8.53 -11.46
N LEU A 26 18.46 -9.67 -11.03
CA LEU A 26 18.57 -10.08 -9.64
C LEU A 26 19.98 -9.87 -9.05
N SER A 27 20.88 -9.25 -9.81
CA SER A 27 22.28 -9.03 -9.38
C SER A 27 22.42 -8.22 -8.07
N TYR A 28 21.39 -7.48 -7.66
CA TYR A 28 21.35 -6.74 -6.38
C TYR A 28 20.91 -7.59 -5.18
N ALA A 29 20.50 -8.85 -5.38
CA ALA A 29 20.05 -9.73 -4.29
C ALA A 29 21.16 -10.05 -3.27
N GLY A 30 22.44 -9.79 -3.59
CA GLY A 30 23.49 -9.69 -2.58
C GLY A 30 24.11 -11.00 -2.09
N PHE A 31 23.98 -12.10 -2.82
CA PHE A 31 24.63 -13.38 -2.45
C PHE A 31 26.15 -13.36 -2.68
N ASP A 32 26.89 -13.95 -1.74
CA ASP A 32 28.35 -14.06 -1.75
C ASP A 32 28.76 -15.47 -1.29
N VAL A 33 29.34 -16.25 -2.22
CA VAL A 33 29.84 -17.62 -1.94
C VAL A 33 31.34 -17.57 -1.76
N ARG A 34 31.81 -17.90 -0.56
CA ARG A 34 33.20 -17.82 -0.12
C ARG A 34 33.72 -19.18 0.36
N PRO A 35 35.04 -19.36 0.48
CA PRO A 35 35.60 -20.59 1.04
C PRO A 35 35.14 -20.93 2.47
N ASP A 36 34.72 -19.93 3.23
CA ASP A 36 34.24 -20.04 4.61
C ASP A 36 32.71 -20.14 4.73
N GLY A 37 31.96 -20.05 3.63
CA GLY A 37 30.51 -20.22 3.65
C GLY A 37 29.76 -19.48 2.56
N LEU A 38 28.43 -19.48 2.68
CA LEU A 38 27.53 -18.73 1.82
C LEU A 38 26.85 -17.64 2.64
N ARG A 39 26.93 -16.39 2.17
CA ARG A 39 26.38 -15.20 2.82
C ARG A 39 25.39 -14.48 1.92
N LEU A 40 24.29 -14.00 2.50
CA LEU A 40 23.44 -12.95 1.94
C LEU A 40 23.90 -11.61 2.53
N ARG A 41 24.20 -10.61 1.69
CA ARG A 41 24.54 -9.25 2.13
C ARG A 41 23.30 -8.49 2.54
N ASP A 42 23.49 -7.52 3.44
CA ASP A 42 22.40 -6.64 3.87
C ASP A 42 21.96 -5.74 2.70
N THR A 43 20.74 -5.95 2.24
CA THR A 43 20.06 -5.14 1.21
C THR A 43 18.92 -4.30 1.80
N GLY A 44 18.79 -4.24 3.12
CA GLY A 44 17.75 -3.49 3.83
C GLY A 44 16.97 -4.31 4.86
N ASP A 45 17.00 -5.65 4.74
CA ASP A 45 16.27 -6.59 5.60
C ASP A 45 17.20 -7.44 6.49
N GLY A 46 18.48 -7.06 6.59
CA GLY A 46 19.50 -7.76 7.35
C GLY A 46 20.35 -8.71 6.51
N TRP A 47 21.32 -9.36 7.16
CA TRP A 47 22.23 -10.33 6.55
C TRP A 47 22.23 -11.65 7.31
N TRP A 48 22.55 -12.74 6.62
CA TRP A 48 22.84 -14.03 7.23
C TRP A 48 23.90 -14.78 6.45
N ALA A 49 24.52 -15.77 7.08
CA ALA A 49 25.46 -16.68 6.47
C ALA A 49 25.34 -18.08 7.07
N ILE A 50 25.64 -19.09 6.25
CA ILE A 50 25.83 -20.48 6.65
C ILE A 50 27.26 -20.92 6.36
N THR A 51 27.87 -21.58 7.33
CA THR A 51 29.22 -22.15 7.24
C THR A 51 29.19 -23.63 7.60
N ARG A 52 29.73 -24.48 6.72
CA ARG A 52 29.91 -25.92 6.99
C ARG A 52 31.23 -26.15 7.71
N ILE A 53 31.21 -27.05 8.70
CA ILE A 53 32.34 -27.34 9.57
C ILE A 53 32.63 -28.84 9.54
N ALA A 54 33.91 -29.19 9.62
CA ALA A 54 34.39 -30.56 9.65
C ALA A 54 33.63 -31.47 10.63
N GLY A 55 33.32 -32.68 10.14
CA GLY A 55 32.58 -33.69 10.89
C GLY A 55 31.06 -33.62 10.76
N GLY A 56 30.54 -33.09 9.65
CA GLY A 56 29.09 -33.03 9.38
C GLY A 56 28.37 -31.96 10.21
N ARG A 57 29.10 -30.90 10.58
CA ARG A 57 28.61 -29.81 11.43
C ARG A 57 28.35 -28.58 10.60
N ALA A 58 27.54 -27.67 11.12
CA ALA A 58 27.30 -26.39 10.47
C ALA A 58 26.96 -25.31 11.49
N VAL A 59 27.16 -24.05 11.11
CA VAL A 59 26.67 -22.90 11.84
C VAL A 59 25.92 -21.98 10.89
N LEU A 60 24.74 -21.53 11.32
CA LEU A 60 23.93 -20.53 10.65
C LEU A 60 23.85 -19.31 11.56
N TYR A 61 24.22 -18.14 11.04
CA TYR A 61 24.35 -16.93 11.83
C TYR A 61 24.01 -15.70 11.01
N GLY A 62 23.67 -14.60 11.67
CA GLY A 62 23.31 -13.37 10.96
C GLY A 62 22.91 -12.25 11.88
N SER A 63 22.53 -11.12 11.27
CA SER A 63 21.89 -10.02 11.98
C SER A 63 20.51 -10.44 12.49
N GLY A 64 20.06 -9.80 13.57
CA GLY A 64 18.79 -10.14 14.19
C GLY A 64 18.53 -9.31 15.43
N ARG A 65 17.30 -9.38 15.93
CA ARG A 65 16.84 -8.51 17.03
C ARG A 65 17.57 -8.74 18.35
N ALA A 66 18.19 -9.90 18.57
CA ALA A 66 18.92 -10.15 19.82
C ALA A 66 20.16 -9.27 19.98
N ALA A 67 20.76 -8.80 18.88
CA ALA A 67 21.90 -7.87 18.92
C ALA A 67 21.55 -6.54 19.62
N PHE A 68 20.26 -6.16 19.62
CA PHE A 68 19.76 -4.91 20.20
C PHE A 68 18.92 -5.14 21.47
N HIS A 69 18.84 -6.38 21.97
CA HIS A 69 18.08 -6.67 23.19
C HIS A 69 18.78 -6.06 24.41
N ALA A 70 18.00 -5.47 25.33
CA ALA A 70 18.47 -4.92 26.60
C ALA A 70 17.79 -5.67 27.75
N PRO A 71 18.53 -6.39 28.62
CA PRO A 71 20.00 -6.54 28.65
C PRO A 71 20.58 -7.31 27.45
N PRO A 72 21.88 -7.14 27.11
CA PRO A 72 22.49 -7.80 25.96
C PRO A 72 22.37 -9.32 26.06
N VAL A 73 22.15 -9.98 24.92
CA VAL A 73 22.06 -11.44 24.83
C VAL A 73 23.38 -11.99 24.31
N ASP A 74 23.96 -12.94 25.03
CA ASP A 74 25.13 -13.67 24.53
C ASP A 74 24.68 -14.75 23.55
N VAL A 75 24.60 -14.40 22.25
CA VAL A 75 24.18 -15.32 21.18
C VAL A 75 25.14 -16.50 20.97
N LEU A 76 26.34 -16.45 21.57
CA LEU A 76 27.33 -17.54 21.57
C LEU A 76 27.35 -18.34 22.88
N GLY A 77 26.53 -17.97 23.87
CA GLY A 77 26.53 -18.57 25.20
C GLY A 77 26.25 -20.07 25.17
N GLY A 78 27.18 -20.86 25.73
CA GLY A 78 27.08 -22.33 25.74
C GLY A 78 27.38 -23.01 24.41
N GLY A 79 27.96 -22.28 23.45
CA GLY A 79 28.43 -22.83 22.19
C GLY A 79 29.52 -23.91 22.39
N PRO A 80 29.57 -24.96 21.55
CA PRO A 80 30.57 -26.02 21.69
C PRO A 80 31.97 -25.59 21.23
N ASP A 81 33.00 -26.31 21.69
CA ASP A 81 34.41 -25.97 21.41
C ASP A 81 34.77 -25.98 19.92
N TRP A 82 34.03 -26.73 19.11
CA TRP A 82 34.27 -26.84 17.68
C TRP A 82 33.71 -25.68 16.85
N LEU A 83 32.95 -24.75 17.43
CA LEU A 83 32.48 -23.56 16.71
C LEU A 83 33.67 -22.75 16.17
N PRO A 84 33.51 -22.06 15.03
CA PRO A 84 34.54 -21.17 14.50
C PRO A 84 34.55 -19.86 15.31
N TRP A 85 35.01 -19.94 16.55
CA TRP A 85 34.93 -18.85 17.52
C TRP A 85 35.61 -17.57 17.04
N ASP A 86 36.79 -17.64 16.43
CA ASP A 86 37.50 -16.47 15.92
C ASP A 86 36.68 -15.71 14.86
N LEU A 87 35.98 -16.44 13.97
CA LEU A 87 35.07 -15.86 12.99
C LEU A 87 33.86 -15.19 13.67
N LEU A 88 33.19 -15.93 14.55
CA LEU A 88 31.95 -15.44 15.19
C LEU A 88 32.20 -14.27 16.15
N VAL A 89 33.35 -14.26 16.84
CA VAL A 89 33.76 -13.13 17.68
C VAL A 89 34.12 -11.91 16.83
N GLY A 90 34.84 -12.10 15.72
CA GLY A 90 35.11 -10.99 14.79
C GLY A 90 33.82 -10.34 14.25
N LEU A 91 32.78 -11.14 14.01
CA LEU A 91 31.46 -10.67 13.55
C LEU A 91 30.63 -9.98 14.64
N LEU A 92 30.88 -10.27 15.92
CA LEU A 92 30.23 -9.55 17.02
C LEU A 92 30.65 -8.07 17.05
N ASP A 93 31.89 -7.77 16.65
CA ASP A 93 32.47 -6.42 16.67
C ASP A 93 32.14 -5.59 15.40
N GLU A 94 31.46 -6.16 14.40
CA GLU A 94 31.01 -5.41 13.21
C GLU A 94 29.79 -4.52 13.51
N ASP A 95 29.69 -3.35 12.86
CA ASP A 95 28.62 -2.34 13.08
C ASP A 95 27.18 -2.90 12.93
N SER A 96 27.01 -4.00 12.18
CA SER A 96 25.70 -4.65 11.98
C SER A 96 25.34 -5.69 13.04
N GLY A 97 26.31 -6.13 13.85
CA GLY A 97 26.16 -7.06 14.97
C GLY A 97 25.68 -8.48 14.62
N LEU A 98 26.01 -9.44 15.47
CA LEU A 98 25.49 -10.80 15.40
C LEU A 98 24.21 -10.93 16.24
N GLY A 99 23.07 -11.12 15.59
CA GLY A 99 21.76 -11.19 16.25
C GLY A 99 21.19 -12.58 16.43
N PHE A 100 21.76 -13.61 15.80
CA PHE A 100 21.48 -15.00 16.13
C PHE A 100 22.63 -15.92 15.68
N VAL A 101 22.78 -17.04 16.39
CA VAL A 101 23.68 -18.13 16.01
C VAL A 101 23.00 -19.46 16.31
N ARG A 102 22.95 -20.33 15.30
CA ARG A 102 22.38 -21.68 15.37
C ARG A 102 23.48 -22.64 14.94
N TRP A 103 23.71 -23.69 15.71
CA TRP A 103 24.75 -24.67 15.43
C TRP A 103 24.19 -26.08 15.33
N TRP A 104 24.63 -26.81 14.32
CA TRP A 104 24.25 -28.18 14.05
C TRP A 104 25.36 -29.13 14.48
N ASP A 105 25.04 -30.03 15.41
CA ASP A 105 26.01 -30.98 15.99
C ASP A 105 26.16 -32.29 15.20
N GLY A 106 25.36 -32.47 14.15
CA GLY A 106 25.22 -33.71 13.39
C GLY A 106 23.80 -34.29 13.44
N THR A 107 22.99 -33.89 14.43
CA THR A 107 21.64 -34.44 14.66
C THR A 107 20.54 -33.40 14.83
N SER A 108 20.86 -32.24 15.42
CA SER A 108 19.87 -31.20 15.68
C SER A 108 20.48 -29.79 15.69
N TRP A 109 19.65 -28.79 15.38
CA TRP A 109 20.00 -27.39 15.56
C TRP A 109 19.87 -27.00 17.02
N SER A 110 20.94 -26.44 17.57
CA SER A 110 20.99 -25.85 18.91
C SER A 110 21.34 -24.36 18.81
N HIS A 111 21.13 -23.62 19.88
CA HIS A 111 21.48 -22.19 19.99
C HIS A 111 21.64 -21.79 21.45
N ALA A 112 22.20 -20.61 21.69
CA ALA A 112 22.25 -20.02 23.01
C ALA A 112 20.83 -19.76 23.52
N PRO A 113 20.56 -19.82 24.84
CA PRO A 113 19.26 -19.45 25.37
C PRO A 113 18.87 -18.03 24.96
N LEU A 114 17.67 -17.86 24.40
CA LEU A 114 17.13 -16.57 23.98
C LEU A 114 15.86 -16.23 24.78
N PRO A 115 15.55 -14.94 24.99
CA PRO A 115 14.23 -14.51 25.42
C PRO A 115 13.12 -15.11 24.55
N GLU A 116 11.99 -15.50 25.12
CA GLU A 116 10.91 -16.21 24.41
C GLU A 116 10.43 -15.44 23.16
N HIS A 117 10.32 -14.11 23.26
CA HIS A 117 9.92 -13.24 22.16
C HIS A 117 10.96 -13.14 21.02
N LEU A 118 12.19 -13.63 21.23
CA LEU A 118 13.27 -13.69 20.25
C LEU A 118 13.54 -15.12 19.75
N ALA A 119 12.98 -16.15 20.41
CA ALA A 119 13.29 -17.55 20.13
C ALA A 119 12.94 -17.97 18.69
N ASP A 120 11.93 -17.32 18.09
CA ASP A 120 11.43 -17.58 16.74
C ASP A 120 11.94 -16.61 15.67
N SER A 121 12.82 -15.64 15.99
CA SER A 121 13.16 -14.54 15.08
C SER A 121 14.22 -14.85 14.02
N VAL A 122 14.32 -16.10 13.55
CA VAL A 122 15.28 -16.46 12.49
C VAL A 122 14.64 -16.23 11.12
N ALA A 123 14.90 -15.08 10.52
CA ALA A 123 14.57 -14.79 9.13
C ALA A 123 15.77 -15.20 8.25
N TYR A 124 15.84 -16.49 7.90
CA TYR A 124 16.94 -17.04 7.09
C TYR A 124 16.58 -17.17 5.59
N VAL A 125 15.31 -17.06 5.23
CA VAL A 125 14.87 -16.96 3.83
C VAL A 125 13.72 -15.97 3.81
N ASP A 126 13.98 -14.77 3.33
CA ASP A 126 12.90 -13.91 2.89
C ASP A 126 12.56 -14.29 1.46
N GLY A 127 11.26 -14.43 1.15
CA GLY A 127 10.77 -14.78 -0.17
C GLY A 127 11.14 -13.77 -1.24
N THR A 128 11.74 -12.63 -0.87
CA THR A 128 12.08 -11.51 -1.76
C THR A 128 12.83 -11.90 -3.03
N THR A 129 13.83 -12.79 -2.98
CA THR A 129 14.55 -13.18 -4.23
C THR A 129 13.68 -14.08 -5.12
N GLU A 130 12.89 -14.97 -4.52
CA GLU A 130 11.93 -15.83 -5.23
C GLU A 130 10.79 -14.99 -5.82
N ASP A 131 10.17 -14.12 -5.02
CA ASP A 131 9.09 -13.21 -5.42
C ASP A 131 9.56 -12.28 -6.56
N LEU A 132 10.76 -11.69 -6.43
CA LEU A 132 11.33 -10.85 -7.49
C LEU A 132 11.59 -11.64 -8.77
N TYR A 133 12.03 -12.89 -8.66
CA TYR A 133 12.19 -13.74 -9.84
C TYR A 133 10.84 -14.05 -10.49
N LEU A 134 9.84 -14.45 -9.71
CA LEU A 134 8.49 -14.76 -10.21
C LEU A 134 7.84 -13.54 -10.87
N ASP A 135 8.15 -12.33 -10.41
CA ASP A 135 7.65 -11.07 -10.97
C ASP A 135 8.39 -10.62 -12.25
N LEU A 136 9.69 -10.94 -12.38
CA LEU A 136 10.56 -10.41 -13.43
C LEU A 136 10.90 -11.40 -14.53
N ALA A 137 10.76 -12.70 -14.29
CA ALA A 137 11.18 -13.73 -15.21
C ALA A 137 10.33 -13.75 -16.49
N ASP A 138 11.00 -13.66 -17.65
CA ASP A 138 10.40 -13.76 -18.97
C ASP A 138 10.54 -15.19 -19.51
N VAL A 139 9.94 -16.16 -18.79
CA VAL A 139 9.90 -17.58 -19.17
C VAL A 139 8.47 -18.13 -19.01
N GLU A 140 8.15 -19.21 -19.73
CA GLU A 140 6.77 -19.75 -19.81
C GLU A 140 6.23 -20.21 -18.44
N ASP A 141 7.07 -20.79 -17.58
CA ASP A 141 6.72 -21.24 -16.22
C ASP A 141 7.89 -21.00 -15.24
N PRO A 142 8.00 -19.79 -14.66
CA PRO A 142 9.10 -19.46 -13.76
C PRO A 142 9.06 -20.30 -12.47
N GLY A 143 7.86 -20.70 -12.00
CA GLY A 143 7.72 -21.54 -10.82
C GLY A 143 8.34 -22.92 -11.02
N ALA A 144 8.04 -23.59 -12.14
CA ALA A 144 8.63 -24.89 -12.45
C ALA A 144 10.16 -24.82 -12.67
N ALA A 145 10.65 -23.75 -13.29
CA ALA A 145 12.09 -23.53 -13.49
C ALA A 145 12.82 -23.35 -12.15
N LEU A 146 12.22 -22.61 -11.21
CA LEU A 146 12.75 -22.42 -9.86
C LEU A 146 12.77 -23.74 -9.06
N GLU A 147 11.68 -24.51 -9.12
CA GLU A 147 11.59 -25.82 -8.47
C GLU A 147 12.67 -26.78 -8.99
N ALA A 148 12.88 -26.80 -10.31
CA ALA A 148 13.93 -27.60 -10.95
C ALA A 148 15.35 -27.18 -10.49
N LEU A 149 15.61 -25.88 -10.34
CA LEU A 149 16.88 -25.39 -9.80
C LEU A 149 17.09 -25.82 -8.34
N LEU A 150 16.06 -25.71 -7.50
CA LEU A 150 16.11 -26.13 -6.10
C LEU A 150 16.41 -27.63 -5.98
N ASP A 151 15.77 -28.46 -6.80
CA ASP A 151 16.01 -29.90 -6.83
C ASP A 151 17.41 -30.25 -7.35
N ALA A 152 17.88 -29.58 -8.40
CA ALA A 152 19.23 -29.76 -8.92
C ALA A 152 20.30 -29.35 -7.89
N ALA A 153 20.08 -28.26 -7.14
CA ALA A 153 20.98 -27.82 -6.09
C ALA A 153 21.06 -28.82 -4.93
N ARG A 154 19.94 -29.42 -4.54
CA ARG A 154 19.89 -30.49 -3.53
C ARG A 154 20.64 -31.74 -3.99
N ALA A 155 20.54 -32.08 -5.28
CA ALA A 155 21.20 -33.23 -5.87
C ALA A 155 22.69 -33.00 -6.22
N GLY A 156 23.17 -31.75 -6.22
CA GLY A 156 24.52 -31.42 -6.68
C GLY A 156 24.68 -31.57 -8.19
N THR A 157 23.62 -31.27 -8.95
CA THR A 157 23.54 -31.45 -10.40
C THR A 157 23.14 -30.17 -11.12
N VAL A 158 23.43 -28.99 -10.55
CA VAL A 158 23.18 -27.70 -11.23
C VAL A 158 24.12 -27.58 -12.43
N ASP A 159 23.58 -27.86 -13.60
CA ASP A 159 24.31 -27.81 -14.87
C ASP A 159 23.75 -26.70 -15.78
N ARG A 160 24.31 -26.64 -16.99
CA ARG A 160 23.92 -25.64 -17.99
C ARG A 160 22.42 -25.70 -18.32
N ALA A 161 21.82 -26.88 -18.43
CA ALA A 161 20.44 -27.02 -18.87
C ALA A 161 19.47 -26.47 -17.82
N VAL A 162 19.78 -26.67 -16.53
CA VAL A 162 19.02 -26.09 -15.42
C VAL A 162 19.08 -24.56 -15.45
N ILE A 163 20.26 -23.99 -15.73
CA ILE A 163 20.45 -22.53 -15.76
C ILE A 163 19.80 -21.88 -17.00
N GLU A 164 19.91 -22.52 -18.17
CA GLU A 164 19.31 -22.03 -19.42
C GLU A 164 17.77 -21.94 -19.33
N ALA A 165 17.13 -22.70 -18.44
CA ALA A 165 15.68 -22.65 -18.23
C ALA A 165 15.20 -21.47 -17.36
N LEU A 166 16.11 -20.72 -16.72
CA LEU A 166 15.74 -19.66 -15.76
C LEU A 166 15.41 -18.31 -16.40
N ALA A 167 15.87 -18.06 -17.64
CA ALA A 167 15.62 -16.82 -18.36
C ALA A 167 15.79 -17.05 -19.86
N ASP A 168 15.30 -16.13 -20.70
CA ASP A 168 15.56 -16.16 -22.16
C ASP A 168 17.06 -15.92 -22.47
N ALA A 169 17.74 -15.10 -21.66
CA ALA A 169 19.16 -14.79 -21.81
C ALA A 169 19.94 -14.85 -20.48
N PRO A 170 20.08 -16.02 -19.84
CA PRO A 170 20.76 -16.13 -18.56
C PRO A 170 22.28 -16.00 -18.72
N ASP A 171 22.96 -15.44 -17.72
CA ASP A 171 24.43 -15.50 -17.63
C ASP A 171 24.86 -16.88 -17.12
N VAL A 172 24.83 -17.85 -18.03
CA VAL A 172 25.21 -19.25 -17.79
C VAL A 172 26.61 -19.37 -17.21
N THR A 173 27.54 -18.49 -17.61
CA THR A 173 28.94 -18.57 -17.16
C THR A 173 29.06 -18.15 -15.71
N ALA A 174 28.46 -17.01 -15.34
CA ALA A 174 28.45 -16.54 -13.95
C ALA A 174 27.74 -17.54 -13.02
N ALA A 175 26.59 -18.05 -13.45
CA ALA A 175 25.80 -19.02 -12.70
C ALA A 175 26.54 -20.36 -12.48
N LEU A 176 27.19 -20.91 -13.50
CA LEU A 176 28.01 -22.12 -13.35
C LEU A 176 29.20 -21.90 -12.41
N ALA A 177 29.84 -20.73 -12.47
CA ALA A 177 30.94 -20.40 -11.57
C ALA A 177 30.47 -20.29 -10.11
N VAL A 178 29.25 -19.78 -9.86
CA VAL A 178 28.65 -19.79 -8.53
C VAL A 178 28.29 -21.22 -8.09
N ALA A 179 27.69 -22.02 -8.97
CA ALA A 179 27.33 -23.41 -8.70
C ALA A 179 28.55 -24.27 -8.32
N GLU A 180 29.69 -24.07 -9.02
CA GLU A 180 30.96 -24.72 -8.72
C GLU A 180 31.48 -24.30 -7.34
N ARG A 181 31.55 -22.98 -7.05
CA ARG A 181 32.02 -22.47 -5.74
C ARG A 181 31.13 -22.91 -4.57
N ALA A 182 29.83 -23.04 -4.80
CA ALA A 182 28.87 -23.45 -3.78
C ALA A 182 28.81 -24.98 -3.60
N GLY A 183 29.51 -25.76 -4.43
CA GLY A 183 29.47 -27.22 -4.39
C GLY A 183 28.10 -27.82 -4.74
N VAL A 184 27.38 -27.17 -5.65
CA VAL A 184 26.09 -27.65 -6.17
C VAL A 184 26.14 -28.00 -7.67
N GLY A 185 27.26 -27.73 -8.34
CA GLY A 185 27.54 -28.22 -9.68
C GLY A 185 28.01 -29.68 -9.70
N PRO A 186 27.87 -30.39 -10.85
CA PRO A 186 28.28 -31.79 -10.97
C PRO A 186 29.75 -32.03 -10.56
N GLY A 187 29.95 -32.84 -9.53
CA GLY A 187 31.29 -33.21 -9.03
C GLY A 187 32.00 -32.13 -8.21
N ALA A 188 31.36 -30.98 -7.95
CA ALA A 188 31.90 -29.95 -7.07
C ALA A 188 31.71 -30.35 -5.60
N GLU A 189 32.74 -30.10 -4.78
CA GLU A 189 32.67 -30.33 -3.33
C GLU A 189 32.14 -29.07 -2.63
N ARG A 190 31.28 -29.26 -1.61
CA ARG A 190 30.79 -28.15 -0.80
C ARG A 190 31.92 -27.61 0.07
N PRO A 191 32.12 -26.27 0.14
CA PRO A 191 33.16 -25.69 0.96
C PRO A 191 32.92 -25.98 2.44
N GLU A 192 33.97 -26.41 3.13
CA GLU A 192 33.95 -26.81 4.53
C GLU A 192 35.22 -26.29 5.23
N ILE A 193 35.06 -25.73 6.43
CA ILE A 193 36.19 -25.26 7.24
C ILE A 193 36.51 -26.24 8.38
N PRO A 194 37.76 -26.24 8.89
CA PRO A 194 38.12 -27.03 10.07
C PRO A 194 37.29 -26.65 11.30
N ALA A 195 37.14 -27.59 12.24
CA ALA A 195 36.57 -27.29 13.55
C ALA A 195 37.43 -26.27 14.32
N GLY A 196 36.78 -25.37 15.05
CA GLY A 196 37.47 -24.39 15.88
C GLY A 196 38.13 -24.99 17.14
N THR A 197 38.74 -24.11 17.93
CA THR A 197 39.65 -24.48 19.03
C THR A 197 39.15 -24.12 20.42
N GLY A 198 37.85 -23.85 20.58
CA GLY A 198 37.24 -23.43 21.84
C GLY A 198 37.02 -21.92 21.97
N GLU A 199 36.22 -21.55 22.97
CA GLU A 199 35.92 -20.14 23.29
C GLU A 199 37.20 -19.39 23.72
N PRO A 200 37.50 -18.22 23.13
CA PRO A 200 38.63 -17.40 23.54
C PRO A 200 38.51 -16.96 25.02
N PRO A 201 39.58 -17.10 25.83
CA PRO A 201 39.54 -16.72 27.23
C PRO A 201 39.33 -15.22 27.40
N GLY A 202 38.39 -14.83 28.27
CA GLY A 202 38.10 -13.44 28.57
C GLY A 202 37.28 -12.70 27.50
N ARG A 203 36.58 -13.43 26.62
CA ARG A 203 35.65 -12.87 25.63
C ARG A 203 34.70 -11.86 26.27
N ARG A 204 34.43 -10.78 25.54
CA ARG A 204 33.44 -9.76 25.87
C ARG A 204 32.32 -9.81 24.83
N VAL A 205 31.10 -9.48 25.23
CA VAL A 205 29.94 -9.28 24.37
C VAL A 205 29.84 -7.79 24.09
N PRO A 206 30.01 -7.33 22.84
CA PRO A 206 29.89 -5.91 22.51
C PRO A 206 28.46 -5.43 22.68
N LEU A 207 28.30 -4.13 22.91
CA LEU A 207 27.01 -3.47 23.05
C LEU A 207 26.77 -2.63 21.79
N ALA A 208 25.69 -2.91 21.07
CA ALA A 208 25.26 -2.18 19.89
C ALA A 208 24.47 -0.91 20.23
N ASP A 209 23.85 -0.84 21.41
CA ASP A 209 22.98 0.27 21.81
C ASP A 209 23.23 0.70 23.28
N PRO A 210 23.27 2.02 23.59
CA PRO A 210 23.33 2.54 24.96
C PRO A 210 22.31 1.94 25.94
N ALA A 211 21.11 1.59 25.47
CA ALA A 211 20.08 0.93 26.28
C ALA A 211 20.54 -0.43 26.84
N GLN A 212 21.46 -1.11 26.16
CA GLN A 212 22.03 -2.38 26.64
C GLN A 212 22.91 -2.17 27.86
N ALA A 213 23.66 -1.06 27.92
CA ALA A 213 24.41 -0.71 29.13
C ALA A 213 23.45 -0.46 30.32
N GLY A 214 22.31 0.19 30.06
CA GLY A 214 21.22 0.31 31.03
C GLY A 214 20.64 -1.04 31.47
N GLY A 215 20.51 -2.00 30.56
CA GLY A 215 20.10 -3.38 30.86
C GLY A 215 21.13 -4.16 31.71
N VAL A 216 22.42 -4.01 31.41
CA VAL A 216 23.51 -4.60 32.20
C VAL A 216 23.49 -4.07 33.63
N LEU A 217 23.32 -2.75 33.79
CA LEU A 217 23.17 -2.13 35.10
C LEU A 217 21.91 -2.62 35.81
N ALA A 218 20.77 -2.76 35.12
CA ALA A 218 19.55 -3.30 35.70
C ALA A 218 19.74 -4.74 36.23
N LEU A 219 20.43 -5.61 35.47
CA LEU A 219 20.76 -6.97 35.91
C LEU A 219 21.65 -6.94 37.16
N ALA A 220 22.74 -6.18 37.12
CA ALA A 220 23.67 -6.07 38.25
C ALA A 220 22.99 -5.46 39.49
N MET A 221 22.05 -4.53 39.29
CA MET A 221 21.20 -3.98 40.35
C MET A 221 20.23 -5.02 40.91
N ARG A 222 19.65 -5.92 40.10
CA ARG A 222 18.75 -6.97 40.61
C ARG A 222 19.47 -7.99 41.50
N ASP A 223 20.71 -8.29 41.18
CA ASP A 223 21.53 -9.25 41.95
C ASP A 223 22.19 -8.61 43.18
N ALA A 224 22.14 -7.28 43.30
CA ALA A 224 22.73 -6.56 44.41
C ALA A 224 21.86 -6.64 45.67
N ALA A 225 22.51 -6.76 46.82
CA ALA A 225 21.84 -6.69 48.11
C ALA A 225 21.59 -5.23 48.52
N GLU A 226 20.40 -4.96 49.07
CA GLU A 226 20.11 -3.70 49.73
C GLU A 226 20.92 -3.59 51.03
N ARG A 227 21.68 -2.50 51.20
CA ARG A 227 22.37 -2.26 52.46
C ARG A 227 21.40 -1.75 53.53
N GLU A 228 21.62 -2.20 54.76
CA GLU A 228 20.82 -1.77 55.91
C GLU A 228 21.02 -0.27 56.19
N ARG A 229 19.91 0.48 56.23
CA ARG A 229 19.87 1.92 56.49
C ARG A 229 18.84 2.23 57.58
N PRO A 230 19.11 3.23 58.45
CA PRO A 230 18.07 3.75 59.34
C PRO A 230 16.89 4.27 58.53
N ALA A 231 15.67 3.94 58.94
CA ALA A 231 14.46 4.47 58.31
C ALA A 231 14.41 6.00 58.47
N PRO A 232 14.12 6.78 57.40
CA PRO A 232 13.90 8.21 57.51
C PRO A 232 12.73 8.52 58.44
N ALA A 233 12.81 9.62 59.18
CA ALA A 233 11.69 10.07 60.00
C ALA A 233 10.53 10.50 59.10
N PRO A 234 9.26 10.16 59.42
CA PRO A 234 8.11 10.65 58.67
C PRO A 234 8.03 12.18 58.72
N GLY A 235 7.60 12.79 57.62
CA GLY A 235 7.55 14.24 57.45
C GLY A 235 6.42 14.68 56.51
N PRO A 236 6.11 15.98 56.47
CA PRO A 236 4.95 16.52 55.75
C PRO A 236 5.00 16.26 54.23
N GLU A 237 6.19 16.10 53.65
CA GLU A 237 6.36 15.79 52.23
C GLU A 237 5.90 14.36 51.88
N LEU A 238 6.13 13.39 52.76
CA LEU A 238 5.61 12.03 52.59
C LEU A 238 4.08 12.01 52.74
N ASP A 239 3.54 12.77 53.71
CA ASP A 239 2.09 12.86 53.93
C ASP A 239 1.35 13.37 52.69
N ALA A 240 1.94 14.32 51.95
CA ALA A 240 1.38 14.84 50.70
C ALA A 240 1.32 13.79 49.58
N VAL A 241 2.37 12.95 49.45
CA VAL A 241 2.36 11.82 48.49
C VAL A 241 1.28 10.80 48.90
N VAL A 242 1.16 10.49 50.19
CA VAL A 242 0.16 9.56 50.71
C VAL A 242 -1.26 10.06 50.44
N GLU A 243 -1.51 11.36 50.60
CA GLU A 243 -2.82 11.95 50.31
C GLU A 243 -3.18 11.83 48.82
N TRP A 244 -2.22 12.07 47.92
CA TRP A 244 -2.40 11.82 46.48
C TRP A 244 -2.70 10.34 46.19
N VAL A 245 -1.94 9.43 46.80
CA VAL A 245 -2.11 7.98 46.61
C VAL A 245 -3.46 7.48 47.14
N ARG A 246 -4.05 8.10 48.17
CA ARG A 246 -5.41 7.74 48.61
C ARG A 246 -6.46 7.98 47.52
N ALA A 247 -6.25 8.97 46.65
CA ALA A 247 -7.14 9.22 45.52
C ALA A 247 -6.85 8.27 44.34
N ALA A 248 -5.59 7.92 44.12
CA ALA A 248 -5.13 7.14 42.96
C ALA A 248 -4.97 5.62 43.20
N GLY A 249 -5.01 5.17 44.46
CA GLY A 249 -4.82 3.78 44.90
C GLY A 249 -3.36 3.40 45.21
N ALA A 250 -2.45 3.59 44.25
CA ALA A 250 -1.03 3.24 44.41
C ALA A 250 -0.13 4.09 43.49
N VAL A 251 1.15 4.20 43.85
CA VAL A 251 2.21 4.75 42.99
C VAL A 251 3.48 3.89 43.11
N THR A 252 4.09 3.61 41.97
CA THR A 252 5.45 3.08 41.84
C THR A 252 6.28 4.07 41.04
N ALA A 253 7.45 4.44 41.55
CA ALA A 253 8.26 5.49 40.97
C ALA A 253 9.75 5.11 40.97
N ALA A 254 10.42 5.37 39.86
CA ALA A 254 11.89 5.42 39.77
C ALA A 254 12.34 6.84 39.46
N TYR A 255 13.38 7.31 40.15
CA TYR A 255 14.00 8.59 39.84
C TYR A 255 14.86 8.47 38.58
N VAL A 256 14.50 9.22 37.55
CA VAL A 256 15.18 9.27 36.24
C VAL A 256 16.05 10.53 36.11
N GLY A 257 15.80 11.56 36.92
CA GLY A 257 16.65 12.76 36.99
C GLY A 257 16.61 13.67 35.76
N HIS A 258 15.57 13.56 34.92
CA HIS A 258 15.38 14.46 33.79
C HIS A 258 15.00 15.88 34.25
N GLU A 259 15.61 16.92 33.66
CA GLU A 259 15.45 18.32 34.10
C GLU A 259 14.08 18.93 33.77
N ARG A 260 13.39 18.40 32.76
CA ARG A 260 12.05 18.84 32.38
C ARG A 260 11.01 18.42 33.43
N ARG A 261 10.23 19.38 33.93
CA ARG A 261 9.10 19.15 34.86
C ARG A 261 8.17 18.04 34.35
N GLY A 262 7.85 17.08 35.22
CA GLY A 262 7.04 15.90 34.91
C GLY A 262 7.80 14.71 34.30
N PHE A 263 9.10 14.85 34.05
CA PHE A 263 9.93 13.76 33.50
C PHE A 263 10.98 13.27 34.53
N ALA A 264 10.97 13.80 35.75
CA ALA A 264 11.94 13.41 36.78
C ALA A 264 11.75 11.97 37.27
N TYR A 265 10.56 11.40 37.07
CA TYR A 265 10.20 10.05 37.52
C TYR A 265 9.49 9.24 36.42
N ALA A 266 9.81 7.96 36.37
CA ALA A 266 9.10 6.97 35.56
C ALA A 266 8.21 6.07 36.43
N ALA A 267 7.13 5.56 35.84
CA ALA A 267 6.28 4.52 36.41
C ALA A 267 6.88 3.12 36.18
N ALA A 268 6.54 2.15 37.02
CA ALA A 268 7.01 0.76 36.84
C ALA A 268 6.57 0.14 35.51
N SER A 269 5.39 0.51 35.01
CA SER A 269 4.84 0.07 33.71
C SER A 269 5.53 0.68 32.49
N GLY A 270 6.52 1.56 32.70
CA GLY A 270 7.02 2.46 31.69
C GLY A 270 6.14 3.70 31.52
N GLY A 271 6.76 4.78 31.04
CA GLY A 271 6.12 6.09 30.89
C GLY A 271 6.43 7.05 32.05
N TRP A 272 6.13 8.32 31.82
CA TRP A 272 6.37 9.42 32.75
C TRP A 272 5.19 9.58 33.71
N LEU A 273 5.47 9.94 34.96
CA LEU A 273 4.42 10.22 35.95
C LEU A 273 3.76 11.59 35.70
N ASP A 274 2.59 11.77 36.30
CA ASP A 274 1.91 13.07 36.33
C ASP A 274 2.85 14.17 36.86
N PRO A 275 2.90 15.36 36.23
CA PRO A 275 3.82 16.42 36.62
C PRO A 275 3.69 16.87 38.07
N ASP A 276 2.48 16.95 38.61
CA ASP A 276 2.27 17.39 39.99
C ASP A 276 2.68 16.29 40.98
N LEU A 277 2.42 15.02 40.65
CA LEU A 277 2.97 13.89 41.40
C LEU A 277 4.50 13.86 41.36
N SER A 278 5.10 14.17 40.21
CA SER A 278 6.57 14.28 40.04
C SER A 278 7.18 15.31 40.99
N ASP A 279 6.52 16.45 41.16
CA ASP A 279 6.94 17.51 42.07
C ASP A 279 6.84 17.06 43.54
N LEU A 280 5.75 16.37 43.93
CA LEU A 280 5.56 15.80 45.27
C LEU A 280 6.65 14.76 45.59
N LEU A 281 6.92 13.84 44.66
CA LEU A 281 7.98 12.83 44.80
C LEU A 281 9.37 13.47 44.92
N THR A 282 9.63 14.56 44.19
CA THR A 282 10.88 15.32 44.28
C THR A 282 11.07 15.91 45.67
N ALA A 283 10.06 16.61 46.19
CA ALA A 283 10.10 17.22 47.52
C ALA A 283 10.34 16.15 48.61
N TRP A 284 9.63 15.03 48.53
CA TRP A 284 9.82 13.90 49.43
C TRP A 284 11.24 13.31 49.35
N ARG A 285 11.75 13.09 48.13
CA ARG A 285 13.11 12.55 47.91
C ARG A 285 14.21 13.47 48.46
N GLU A 286 14.02 14.78 48.35
CA GLU A 286 14.96 15.77 48.88
C GLU A 286 14.93 15.86 50.41
N ALA A 287 13.74 15.80 51.03
CA ALA A 287 13.59 15.82 52.48
C ALA A 287 14.25 14.62 53.17
N GLU A 288 14.31 13.46 52.50
CA GLU A 288 14.95 12.24 53.01
C GLU A 288 16.43 12.09 52.59
N ALA A 289 17.06 13.10 51.98
CA ALA A 289 18.43 13.01 51.51
C ALA A 289 19.45 12.97 52.66
N ASP A 290 20.40 12.03 52.59
CA ASP A 290 21.55 11.93 53.50
C ASP A 290 22.87 12.20 52.74
N PRO A 291 23.77 13.07 53.25
CA PRO A 291 24.99 13.46 52.54
C PRO A 291 26.02 12.32 52.41
N GLU A 292 25.98 11.31 53.27
CA GLU A 292 26.89 10.15 53.20
C GLU A 292 26.23 8.96 52.49
N ARG A 293 24.94 8.71 52.76
CA ARG A 293 24.21 7.50 52.34
C ARG A 293 23.45 7.66 51.04
N GLY A 294 23.20 8.90 50.60
CA GLY A 294 22.45 9.24 49.40
C GLY A 294 20.94 9.22 49.61
N ARG A 295 20.22 9.22 48.48
CA ARG A 295 18.76 9.21 48.37
C ARG A 295 18.27 7.88 47.79
N TRP A 296 16.99 7.58 48.01
CA TRP A 296 16.35 6.44 47.38
C TRP A 296 16.31 6.62 45.85
N THR A 297 16.35 5.49 45.13
CA THR A 297 16.32 5.42 43.67
C THR A 297 14.95 4.99 43.17
N HIS A 298 14.30 4.11 43.92
CA HIS A 298 12.93 3.65 43.65
C HIS A 298 12.09 3.75 44.93
N ALA A 299 10.81 4.04 44.76
CA ALA A 299 9.84 4.07 45.84
C ALA A 299 8.49 3.50 45.39
N ARG A 300 7.78 2.86 46.32
CA ARG A 300 6.42 2.37 46.12
C ARG A 300 5.55 2.74 47.31
N VAL A 301 4.41 3.35 47.05
CA VAL A 301 3.43 3.75 48.08
C VAL A 301 2.06 3.24 47.66
N TRP A 302 1.34 2.57 48.57
CA TRP A 302 -0.02 2.11 48.31
C TRP A 302 -0.85 2.11 49.59
N VAL A 303 -2.17 2.13 49.41
CA VAL A 303 -3.15 2.10 50.49
C VAL A 303 -3.94 0.80 50.39
N ALA A 304 -3.97 0.01 51.46
CA ALA A 304 -4.78 -1.19 51.59
C ALA A 304 -5.51 -1.15 52.95
N ASP A 305 -6.84 -1.24 52.94
CA ASP A 305 -7.67 -1.22 54.15
C ASP A 305 -7.34 -0.06 55.11
N ASP A 306 -7.21 1.16 54.56
CA ASP A 306 -6.77 2.40 55.23
C ASP A 306 -5.31 2.40 55.76
N ALA A 307 -4.59 1.29 55.69
CA ALA A 307 -3.17 1.21 56.02
C ALA A 307 -2.30 1.67 54.84
N VAL A 308 -1.38 2.59 55.12
CA VAL A 308 -0.40 3.09 54.14
C VAL A 308 0.88 2.30 54.28
N THR A 309 1.37 1.75 53.17
CA THR A 309 2.67 1.08 53.13
C THR A 309 3.61 1.85 52.21
N VAL A 310 4.86 2.06 52.67
CA VAL A 310 5.89 2.80 51.95
C VAL A 310 7.16 1.95 51.88
N GLU A 311 7.58 1.63 50.67
CA GLU A 311 8.83 0.94 50.39
C GLU A 311 9.82 1.88 49.69
N ARG A 312 11.09 1.84 50.08
CA ARG A 312 12.19 2.62 49.52
C ARG A 312 13.33 1.70 49.16
N VAL A 313 13.97 1.97 48.05
CA VAL A 313 15.09 1.15 47.55
C VAL A 313 16.23 2.07 47.13
N TYR A 314 17.46 1.75 47.57
CA TYR A 314 18.63 2.61 47.34
C TYR A 314 19.70 1.93 46.48
N ASP A 315 19.86 0.62 46.60
CA ASP A 315 21.03 -0.10 46.07
C ASP A 315 20.69 -1.19 45.06
N HIS A 316 19.44 -1.62 44.95
CA HIS A 316 19.05 -2.71 44.05
C HIS A 316 17.87 -2.31 43.15
N LEU A 317 17.57 -3.12 42.16
CA LEU A 317 16.37 -2.97 41.34
C LEU A 317 15.26 -3.83 41.98
N PRO A 318 14.17 -3.23 42.50
CA PRO A 318 13.17 -4.00 43.22
C PRO A 318 12.46 -5.00 42.33
N ALA A 319 12.03 -6.14 42.89
CA ALA A 319 11.31 -7.18 42.15
C ALA A 319 9.98 -6.71 41.54
N TRP A 320 9.38 -5.64 42.10
CA TRP A 320 8.17 -5.01 41.57
C TRP A 320 8.41 -4.00 40.44
N TRP A 321 9.67 -3.79 40.02
CA TRP A 321 10.00 -2.95 38.88
C TRP A 321 9.99 -3.76 37.58
N GLU A 322 9.08 -3.42 36.68
CA GLU A 322 8.77 -4.25 35.50
C GLU A 322 9.80 -4.08 34.37
N GLN A 323 10.55 -2.98 34.32
CA GLN A 323 11.54 -2.77 33.27
C GLN A 323 12.82 -3.56 33.52
N ASP A 324 13.26 -4.29 32.50
CA ASP A 324 14.51 -5.06 32.50
C ASP A 324 15.74 -4.22 32.10
N HIS A 325 15.55 -2.92 31.85
CA HIS A 325 16.61 -1.96 31.54
C HIS A 325 16.35 -0.60 32.17
N LEU A 326 17.42 0.19 32.27
CA LEU A 326 17.39 1.58 32.74
C LEU A 326 17.54 2.52 31.54
N PRO A 327 16.69 3.54 31.38
CA PRO A 327 16.90 4.59 30.39
C PRO A 327 18.22 5.33 30.63
N GLU A 328 18.84 5.86 29.56
CA GLU A 328 20.11 6.60 29.63
C GLU A 328 20.09 7.73 30.68
N ALA A 329 19.01 8.53 30.71
CA ALA A 329 18.84 9.58 31.71
C ALA A 329 18.88 9.04 33.15
N GLN A 330 18.30 7.86 33.39
CA GLN A 330 18.34 7.22 34.70
C GLN A 330 19.75 6.72 35.04
N VAL A 331 20.50 6.21 34.06
CA VAL A 331 21.91 5.82 34.25
C VAL A 331 22.76 7.03 34.65
N GLU A 332 22.59 8.18 33.98
CA GLU A 332 23.27 9.43 34.36
C GLU A 332 22.88 9.91 35.77
N ALA A 333 21.59 9.84 36.09
CA ALA A 333 21.08 10.20 37.41
C ALA A 333 21.66 9.28 38.50
N LEU A 334 21.78 7.98 38.22
CA LEU A 334 22.42 7.01 39.11
C LEU A 334 23.92 7.30 39.24
N ARG A 335 24.62 7.65 38.16
CA ARG A 335 26.03 8.06 38.20
C ARG A 335 26.22 9.26 39.12
N ALA A 336 25.40 10.30 38.98
CA ALA A 336 25.43 11.48 39.84
C ALA A 336 25.04 11.18 41.30
N GLU A 337 24.11 10.26 41.52
CA GLU A 337 23.69 9.82 42.86
C GLU A 337 24.81 9.03 43.56
N VAL A 338 25.36 8.01 42.90
CA VAL A 338 26.42 7.13 43.45
C VAL A 338 27.72 7.90 43.68
N ALA A 339 28.06 8.87 42.81
CA ALA A 339 29.24 9.71 42.98
C ALA A 339 29.20 10.53 44.28
N ARG A 340 28.02 10.95 44.73
CA ARG A 340 27.82 11.72 45.98
C ARG A 340 27.92 10.87 47.24
N ARG A 341 27.69 9.55 47.15
CA ARG A 341 27.75 8.65 48.30
C ARG A 341 29.19 8.44 48.76
N ALA A 342 29.39 8.33 50.08
CA ALA A 342 30.67 7.93 50.64
C ALA A 342 31.06 6.51 50.15
N PRO A 343 32.35 6.17 49.99
CA PRO A 343 32.77 4.90 49.37
C PRO A 343 32.14 3.64 49.99
N GLY A 344 31.98 3.60 51.31
CA GLY A 344 31.34 2.48 52.03
C GLY A 344 29.83 2.33 51.76
N TRP A 345 29.19 3.33 51.15
CA TRP A 345 27.76 3.35 50.79
C TRP A 345 27.52 3.20 49.27
N ARG A 346 28.57 3.03 48.47
CA ARG A 346 28.43 2.73 47.03
C ARG A 346 28.14 1.25 46.78
N PRO A 347 27.08 0.89 46.03
CA PRO A 347 26.67 -0.50 45.82
C PRO A 347 27.70 -1.29 45.00
N SER A 348 27.59 -2.63 44.98
CA SER A 348 28.58 -3.50 44.30
C SER A 348 28.67 -3.27 42.79
N TRP A 349 27.58 -2.83 42.15
CA TRP A 349 27.54 -2.50 40.72
C TRP A 349 28.07 -1.11 40.39
N ALA A 350 28.46 -0.29 41.38
CA ALA A 350 28.89 1.09 41.15
C ALA A 350 30.06 1.22 40.16
N ALA A 351 30.96 0.23 40.12
CA ALA A 351 32.08 0.23 39.18
C ALA A 351 31.63 0.22 37.70
N LEU A 352 30.48 -0.40 37.39
CA LEU A 352 29.94 -0.45 36.03
C LEU A 352 29.49 0.93 35.51
N LEU A 353 29.22 1.89 36.40
CA LEU A 353 28.87 3.26 35.99
C LEU A 353 30.09 4.05 35.47
N ASP A 354 31.30 3.65 35.89
CA ASP A 354 32.57 4.29 35.54
C ASP A 354 33.24 3.61 34.32
N GLU A 355 32.75 2.44 33.90
CA GLU A 355 33.24 1.71 32.73
C GLU A 355 32.59 2.21 31.42
N ASP A 356 33.39 2.27 30.36
CA ASP A 356 32.92 2.56 29.00
C ASP A 356 32.46 1.26 28.32
N LEU A 357 31.33 0.73 28.80
CA LEU A 357 30.80 -0.58 28.40
C LEU A 357 30.50 -0.66 26.90
N LEU A 358 30.16 0.46 26.25
CA LEU A 358 29.96 0.52 24.81
C LEU A 358 31.26 0.22 24.04
N ARG A 359 32.39 0.72 24.54
CA ARG A 359 33.70 0.49 23.93
C ARG A 359 34.33 -0.85 24.32
N THR A 360 34.10 -1.33 25.54
CA THR A 360 34.78 -2.53 26.05
C THR A 360 33.94 -3.80 26.01
N GLY A 361 32.63 -3.69 25.73
CA GLY A 361 31.68 -4.77 25.89
C GLY A 361 31.53 -5.22 27.34
N VAL A 362 30.79 -6.31 27.55
CA VAL A 362 30.53 -6.90 28.87
C VAL A 362 30.94 -8.36 28.98
N PRO A 363 31.34 -8.84 30.18
CA PRO A 363 31.47 -10.26 30.42
C PRO A 363 30.16 -11.04 30.12
N PRO A 364 30.21 -12.28 29.60
CA PRO A 364 29.04 -13.12 29.35
C PRO A 364 28.14 -13.37 30.58
N GLU A 365 28.69 -13.28 31.79
CA GLU A 365 27.93 -13.38 33.05
C GLU A 365 27.02 -12.19 33.33
N LEU A 366 27.23 -11.05 32.67
CA LEU A 366 26.37 -9.87 32.76
C LEU A 366 25.36 -9.76 31.59
N CYS A 367 25.30 -10.77 30.73
CA CYS A 367 24.28 -10.89 29.69
C CYS A 367 23.00 -11.52 30.22
N TRP A 368 21.90 -11.38 29.48
CA TRP A 368 20.62 -12.00 29.77
C TRP A 368 20.74 -13.52 29.98
N ARG A 369 20.06 -14.05 30.99
CA ARG A 369 19.96 -15.50 31.26
C ARG A 369 18.53 -15.90 31.61
N PRO A 370 18.08 -17.12 31.23
CA PRO A 370 16.80 -17.64 31.70
C PRO A 370 16.80 -17.76 33.24
N ARG A 371 15.75 -17.28 33.90
CA ARG A 371 15.55 -17.52 35.34
C ARG A 371 15.21 -18.99 35.58
N THR A 372 15.69 -19.57 36.69
CA THR A 372 15.31 -20.94 37.09
C THR A 372 13.81 -21.02 37.33
N THR A 373 13.11 -21.86 36.57
CA THR A 373 11.66 -22.01 36.61
C THR A 373 11.21 -22.71 37.90
N PRO A 374 10.25 -22.17 38.65
CA PRO A 374 9.62 -22.89 39.76
C PRO A 374 8.97 -24.19 39.29
N ASP A 375 8.80 -25.18 40.18
CA ASP A 375 8.08 -26.43 39.87
C ASP A 375 6.59 -26.17 39.59
N ALA A 376 6.28 -26.05 38.29
CA ALA A 376 4.95 -25.75 37.77
C ALA A 376 3.88 -26.77 38.22
N ALA A 377 4.23 -28.05 38.29
CA ALA A 377 3.28 -29.11 38.64
C ALA A 377 2.86 -29.01 40.10
N SER A 378 3.83 -28.77 40.99
CA SER A 378 3.58 -28.57 42.41
C SER A 378 2.73 -27.33 42.68
N LEU A 379 3.05 -26.20 42.03
CA LEU A 379 2.31 -24.94 42.18
C LEU A 379 0.86 -25.03 41.69
N LEU A 380 0.62 -25.70 40.56
CA LEU A 380 -0.72 -25.89 40.01
C LEU A 380 -1.58 -26.78 40.91
N ARG A 381 -1.09 -27.96 41.29
CA ARG A 381 -1.87 -28.98 42.02
C ARG A 381 -2.12 -28.62 43.49
N SER A 382 -1.23 -27.83 44.09
CA SER A 382 -1.42 -27.33 45.47
C SER A 382 -2.38 -26.14 45.55
N GLY A 383 -2.77 -25.54 44.41
CA GLY A 383 -3.55 -24.31 44.36
C GLY A 383 -2.75 -23.04 44.70
N ALA A 384 -1.43 -23.15 44.88
CA ALA A 384 -0.55 -22.02 45.23
C ALA A 384 -0.53 -20.94 44.15
N LEU A 385 -0.79 -21.28 42.88
CA LEU A 385 -0.90 -20.30 41.79
C LEU A 385 -1.96 -19.22 42.06
N ARG A 386 -3.05 -19.55 42.75
CA ARG A 386 -4.14 -18.59 43.03
C ARG A 386 -3.69 -17.34 43.77
N THR A 387 -2.68 -17.46 44.62
CA THR A 387 -2.11 -16.37 45.43
C THR A 387 -0.70 -15.98 44.99
N ALA A 388 -0.17 -16.62 43.95
CA ALA A 388 1.15 -16.34 43.41
C ALA A 388 1.17 -14.95 42.72
N PRO A 389 2.33 -14.26 42.73
CA PRO A 389 2.49 -13.01 42.00
C PRO A 389 2.62 -13.27 40.49
N ARG A 390 2.47 -12.23 39.65
CA ARG A 390 2.43 -12.35 38.18
C ARG A 390 3.66 -13.03 37.60
N GLU A 391 4.84 -12.76 38.14
CA GLU A 391 6.12 -13.29 37.67
C GLU A 391 6.18 -14.81 37.80
N VAL A 392 5.53 -15.36 38.83
CA VAL A 392 5.42 -16.82 38.99
C VAL A 392 4.51 -17.39 37.91
N TRP A 393 3.36 -16.76 37.63
CA TRP A 393 2.47 -17.17 36.56
C TRP A 393 3.16 -17.15 35.19
N GLU A 394 3.94 -16.11 34.90
CA GLU A 394 4.72 -15.99 33.67
C GLU A 394 5.79 -17.06 33.56
N ALA A 395 6.57 -17.25 34.63
CA ALA A 395 7.63 -18.24 34.67
C ALA A 395 7.09 -19.67 34.42
N VAL A 396 5.91 -20.01 34.97
CA VAL A 396 5.36 -21.37 34.82
C VAL A 396 4.40 -21.53 33.64
N ARG A 397 4.08 -20.45 32.91
CA ARG A 397 3.02 -20.41 31.89
C ARG A 397 3.07 -21.62 30.95
N SER A 398 4.19 -21.79 30.25
CA SER A 398 4.35 -22.82 29.21
C SER A 398 4.29 -24.23 29.80
N ALA A 399 4.86 -24.45 31.00
CA ALA A 399 4.82 -25.73 31.69
C ALA A 399 3.40 -26.08 32.20
N VAL A 400 2.68 -25.11 32.79
CA VAL A 400 1.29 -25.29 33.25
C VAL A 400 0.35 -25.56 32.08
N VAL A 401 0.48 -24.83 30.96
CA VAL A 401 -0.32 -25.08 29.75
C VAL A 401 -0.04 -26.48 29.19
N ALA A 402 1.23 -26.92 29.17
CA ALA A 402 1.58 -28.27 28.73
C ALA A 402 0.97 -29.36 29.63
N LEU A 403 1.04 -29.18 30.96
CA LEU A 403 0.40 -30.08 31.93
C LEU A 403 -1.13 -30.15 31.71
N ALA A 404 -1.78 -28.99 31.62
CA ALA A 404 -3.23 -28.91 31.42
C ALA A 404 -3.70 -29.49 30.06
N ARG A 405 -2.87 -29.40 29.01
CA ARG A 405 -3.17 -30.06 27.72
C ARG A 405 -3.04 -31.59 27.80
N ALA A 406 -2.13 -32.08 28.64
CA ALA A 406 -1.84 -33.50 28.77
C ALA A 406 -2.82 -34.23 29.70
N ASP A 407 -3.39 -33.53 30.71
CA ASP A 407 -4.21 -34.12 31.76
C ASP A 407 -5.45 -33.27 32.11
N ALA A 408 -6.62 -33.91 32.14
CA ALA A 408 -7.90 -33.24 32.40
C ALA A 408 -8.05 -32.75 33.85
N ALA A 409 -7.43 -33.41 34.83
CA ALA A 409 -7.43 -32.97 36.22
C ALA A 409 -6.54 -31.72 36.41
N ASP A 410 -5.41 -31.66 35.72
CA ASP A 410 -4.55 -30.46 35.70
C ASP A 410 -5.26 -29.28 34.98
N LEU A 411 -6.05 -29.55 33.91
CA LEU A 411 -6.92 -28.52 33.31
C LEU A 411 -7.99 -28.02 34.27
N ALA A 412 -8.66 -28.92 35.00
CA ALA A 412 -9.65 -28.54 36.00
C ALA A 412 -9.02 -27.74 37.15
N ALA A 413 -7.80 -28.09 37.57
CA ALA A 413 -7.04 -27.32 38.55
C ALA A 413 -6.70 -25.92 38.03
N LEU A 414 -6.32 -25.79 36.76
CA LEU A 414 -6.08 -24.49 36.12
C LEU A 414 -7.38 -23.64 36.08
N VAL A 415 -8.53 -24.23 35.75
CA VAL A 415 -9.84 -23.53 35.78
C VAL A 415 -10.19 -23.07 37.21
N ALA A 416 -9.84 -23.83 38.24
CA ALA A 416 -10.09 -23.46 39.63
C ALA A 416 -9.06 -22.45 40.20
N ALA A 417 -7.92 -22.26 39.53
CA ALA A 417 -6.83 -21.40 39.97
C ALA A 417 -7.04 -19.90 39.62
N GLU A 418 -8.29 -19.45 39.51
CA GLU A 418 -8.62 -18.03 39.28
C GLU A 418 -7.88 -17.14 40.31
N PRO A 419 -7.02 -16.20 39.85
CA PRO A 419 -6.24 -15.35 40.75
C PRO A 419 -7.12 -14.57 41.74
N ALA A 420 -6.71 -14.52 43.02
CA ALA A 420 -7.45 -13.78 44.04
C ALA A 420 -7.25 -12.25 43.93
N GLY A 421 -8.32 -11.44 44.04
CA GLY A 421 -8.25 -9.96 44.12
C GLY A 421 -7.94 -9.43 45.53
N PRO A 422 -7.69 -8.11 45.78
CA PRO A 422 -7.47 -6.97 44.89
C PRO A 422 -5.99 -6.51 44.97
N ARG A 423 -5.08 -7.24 44.31
CA ARG A 423 -3.70 -6.74 44.15
C ARG A 423 -3.64 -5.75 42.99
N PRO A 424 -2.70 -4.78 42.99
CA PRO A 424 -2.49 -3.88 41.84
C PRO A 424 -2.35 -4.64 40.51
N ASP A 425 -1.74 -5.83 40.52
CA ASP A 425 -1.54 -6.68 39.33
C ASP A 425 -2.60 -7.79 39.17
N GLY A 426 -3.64 -7.81 40.02
CA GLY A 426 -4.64 -8.88 40.05
C GLY A 426 -5.37 -9.02 38.73
N GLU A 427 -5.68 -7.91 38.06
CA GLU A 427 -6.37 -7.91 36.79
C GLU A 427 -5.47 -8.41 35.63
N ARG A 428 -4.20 -7.98 35.59
CA ARG A 428 -3.19 -8.48 34.63
C ARG A 428 -2.93 -9.98 34.80
N THR A 429 -2.80 -10.44 36.04
CA THR A 429 -2.62 -11.86 36.37
C THR A 429 -3.83 -12.67 35.93
N ARG A 430 -5.04 -12.12 36.10
CA ARG A 430 -6.28 -12.73 35.60
C ARG A 430 -6.31 -12.81 34.07
N TRP A 431 -5.86 -11.78 33.35
CA TRP A 431 -5.76 -11.83 31.88
C TRP A 431 -4.79 -12.91 31.39
N LEU A 432 -3.63 -13.05 32.06
CA LEU A 432 -2.67 -14.12 31.79
C LEU A 432 -3.29 -15.50 32.02
N TRP A 433 -3.99 -15.68 33.13
CA TRP A 433 -4.73 -16.92 33.42
C TRP A 433 -5.79 -17.25 32.35
N LEU A 434 -6.56 -16.25 31.89
CA LEU A 434 -7.53 -16.44 30.81
C LEU A 434 -6.86 -16.85 29.48
N ARG A 435 -5.70 -16.24 29.14
CA ARG A 435 -4.88 -16.66 27.98
C ARG A 435 -4.38 -18.09 28.14
N MET A 436 -3.95 -18.49 29.33
CA MET A 436 -3.54 -19.87 29.62
C MET A 436 -4.69 -20.87 29.47
N LEU A 437 -5.91 -20.54 29.91
CA LEU A 437 -7.09 -21.39 29.68
C LEU A 437 -7.38 -21.59 28.18
N ALA A 438 -7.30 -20.50 27.40
CA ALA A 438 -7.44 -20.54 25.96
C ALA A 438 -6.34 -21.39 25.29
N ASP A 439 -5.08 -21.20 25.70
CA ASP A 439 -3.96 -21.98 25.20
C ASP A 439 -4.10 -23.47 25.59
N ALA A 440 -4.61 -23.78 26.79
CA ALA A 440 -4.72 -25.12 27.33
C ALA A 440 -5.85 -25.97 26.73
N GLY A 441 -6.81 -25.39 25.99
CA GLY A 441 -7.91 -26.18 25.44
C GLY A 441 -9.24 -26.11 26.19
N ALA A 442 -9.41 -25.19 27.14
CA ALA A 442 -10.58 -25.20 28.03
C ALA A 442 -11.91 -25.09 27.26
N VAL A 443 -12.88 -25.93 27.64
CA VAL A 443 -14.28 -25.89 27.17
C VAL A 443 -15.13 -25.44 28.34
N LEU A 444 -15.75 -24.25 28.24
CA LEU A 444 -16.44 -23.58 29.34
C LEU A 444 -17.92 -23.34 28.99
N PRO A 445 -18.84 -23.43 29.95
CA PRO A 445 -20.27 -23.25 29.70
C PRO A 445 -20.61 -21.77 29.39
N ALA A 446 -21.68 -21.53 28.62
CA ALA A 446 -22.08 -20.18 28.20
C ALA A 446 -22.23 -19.17 29.37
N ALA A 447 -22.78 -19.62 30.50
CA ALA A 447 -22.97 -18.79 31.70
C ALA A 447 -21.65 -18.34 32.36
N TRP A 448 -20.56 -19.07 32.13
CA TRP A 448 -19.23 -18.71 32.64
C TRP A 448 -18.75 -17.39 32.00
N PHE A 449 -18.99 -17.19 30.70
CA PHE A 449 -18.55 -15.98 29.98
C PHE A 449 -19.26 -14.69 30.41
N ALA A 450 -20.42 -14.79 31.04
CA ALA A 450 -21.14 -13.64 31.60
C ALA A 450 -20.66 -13.27 33.02
N THR A 451 -19.91 -14.15 33.68
CA THR A 451 -19.51 -14.01 35.08
C THR A 451 -17.98 -14.07 35.20
N VAL A 452 -17.42 -15.25 35.47
CA VAL A 452 -15.99 -15.50 35.67
C VAL A 452 -15.17 -15.17 34.41
N GLY A 453 -15.77 -15.32 33.22
CA GLY A 453 -15.16 -14.98 31.94
C GLY A 453 -15.41 -13.56 31.45
N ALA A 454 -16.05 -12.68 32.24
CA ALA A 454 -16.27 -11.29 31.86
C ALA A 454 -14.94 -10.53 31.73
N ARG A 455 -14.90 -9.47 30.90
CA ARG A 455 -13.70 -8.68 30.64
C ARG A 455 -12.51 -9.58 30.24
N CYS A 456 -12.74 -10.52 29.33
CA CYS A 456 -11.71 -11.43 28.83
C CYS A 456 -10.98 -10.79 27.64
N PRO A 457 -9.64 -10.82 27.58
CA PRO A 457 -8.90 -10.34 26.42
C PRO A 457 -9.37 -11.01 25.14
N GLU A 458 -9.60 -10.23 24.10
CA GLU A 458 -10.20 -10.65 22.82
C GLU A 458 -9.58 -11.95 22.24
N PRO A 459 -8.25 -12.09 22.12
CA PRO A 459 -7.65 -13.30 21.54
C PRO A 459 -7.87 -14.56 22.39
N ALA A 460 -8.02 -14.39 23.71
CA ALA A 460 -8.35 -15.49 24.62
C ALA A 460 -9.83 -15.85 24.52
N LEU A 461 -10.72 -14.84 24.54
CA LEU A 461 -12.16 -15.06 24.47
C LEU A 461 -12.56 -15.75 23.16
N ARG A 462 -12.03 -15.30 22.02
CA ARG A 462 -12.34 -15.89 20.71
C ARG A 462 -12.04 -17.39 20.68
N ARG A 463 -10.84 -17.79 21.12
CA ARG A 463 -10.41 -19.19 21.21
C ARG A 463 -11.25 -20.02 22.18
N LEU A 464 -11.70 -19.43 23.29
CA LEU A 464 -12.59 -20.10 24.25
C LEU A 464 -14.01 -20.27 23.68
N LEU A 465 -14.55 -19.27 22.98
CA LEU A 465 -15.87 -19.33 22.36
C LEU A 465 -15.95 -20.33 21.20
N GLU A 466 -14.91 -20.40 20.37
CA GLU A 466 -14.80 -21.38 19.28
C GLU A 466 -14.93 -22.83 19.79
N ARG A 467 -14.41 -23.10 21.00
CA ARG A 467 -14.46 -24.42 21.63
C ARG A 467 -15.71 -24.69 22.46
N ALA A 468 -16.41 -23.65 22.91
CA ALA A 468 -17.58 -23.78 23.78
C ALA A 468 -18.83 -24.40 23.10
N ALA A 469 -18.76 -24.75 21.81
CA ALA A 469 -19.87 -25.35 21.05
C ALA A 469 -21.21 -24.61 21.25
N LEU A 470 -21.18 -23.27 21.23
CA LEU A 470 -22.38 -22.46 21.29
C LEU A 470 -23.20 -22.74 20.02
N ALA A 471 -24.28 -23.52 20.18
CA ALA A 471 -25.15 -23.95 19.10
C ALA A 471 -25.71 -22.75 18.32
N PRO A 472 -25.85 -22.84 16.98
CA PRO A 472 -26.44 -21.77 16.18
C PRO A 472 -27.91 -21.54 16.60
N GLY A 473 -28.21 -20.31 16.98
CA GLY A 473 -29.58 -19.84 17.17
C GLY A 473 -30.36 -19.79 15.86
N VAL A 474 -31.69 -19.74 15.97
CA VAL A 474 -32.66 -19.71 14.87
C VAL A 474 -32.35 -18.56 13.90
N PRO A 475 -32.39 -18.77 12.57
CA PRO A 475 -32.07 -17.73 11.60
C PRO A 475 -33.01 -16.51 11.73
N SER A 476 -32.43 -15.33 11.88
CA SER A 476 -33.14 -14.04 11.88
C SER A 476 -33.38 -13.56 10.44
N ALA A 477 -34.49 -12.86 10.24
CA ALA A 477 -34.94 -12.31 8.96
C ALA A 477 -33.92 -11.33 8.32
N ASP A 478 -33.97 -11.28 6.99
CA ASP A 478 -33.19 -10.49 6.02
C ASP A 478 -32.43 -9.27 6.59
N VAL A 479 -31.22 -9.52 7.12
CA VAL A 479 -30.21 -8.48 7.23
C VAL A 479 -29.75 -8.14 5.80
N PRO A 480 -29.74 -6.87 5.36
CA PRO A 480 -29.34 -6.50 4.01
C PRO A 480 -27.93 -7.02 3.71
N ARG A 481 -27.85 -8.06 2.87
CA ARG A 481 -26.60 -8.76 2.48
C ARG A 481 -25.61 -7.84 1.74
N ASP A 482 -26.03 -6.63 1.37
CA ASP A 482 -25.31 -5.70 0.51
C ASP A 482 -24.44 -4.68 1.24
N VAL A 483 -24.53 -4.56 2.58
CA VAL A 483 -23.76 -3.55 3.35
C VAL A 483 -22.32 -4.03 3.66
N ALA A 484 -22.05 -5.34 3.59
CA ALA A 484 -20.74 -5.93 3.86
C ALA A 484 -19.86 -6.11 2.61
N ARG A 485 -20.32 -5.68 1.43
CA ARG A 485 -19.49 -5.69 0.21
C ARG A 485 -18.64 -4.43 0.20
N THR A 486 -17.35 -4.62 0.42
CA THR A 486 -16.31 -3.64 0.09
C THR A 486 -16.26 -3.49 -1.44
N ALA A 487 -15.79 -2.33 -1.92
CA ALA A 487 -15.85 -1.92 -3.32
C ALA A 487 -15.26 -2.98 -4.27
N GLU A 488 -15.65 -2.95 -5.55
CA GLU A 488 -15.13 -3.85 -6.58
C GLU A 488 -13.60 -3.92 -6.52
N PRO A 489 -12.99 -5.12 -6.70
CA PRO A 489 -11.54 -5.27 -6.68
C PRO A 489 -10.91 -4.27 -7.64
N GLU A 490 -9.79 -3.67 -7.24
CA GLU A 490 -9.02 -2.79 -8.12
C GLU A 490 -8.74 -3.52 -9.44
N PRO A 491 -8.74 -2.79 -10.58
CA PRO A 491 -8.37 -3.39 -11.86
C PRO A 491 -7.00 -4.06 -11.73
N GLY A 492 -6.97 -5.39 -11.87
CA GLY A 492 -5.72 -6.15 -11.90
C GLY A 492 -4.88 -5.70 -13.10
N ARG A 493 -3.55 -5.77 -12.98
CA ARG A 493 -2.60 -5.46 -14.07
C ARG A 493 -2.63 -6.47 -15.22
N ASP A 494 -3.39 -7.56 -15.08
CA ASP A 494 -3.61 -8.57 -16.09
C ASP A 494 -4.92 -8.25 -16.87
N PRO A 495 -4.91 -8.23 -18.21
CA PRO A 495 -6.13 -8.11 -19.02
C PRO A 495 -7.22 -9.14 -18.69
N GLY A 496 -6.86 -10.24 -18.00
CA GLY A 496 -7.75 -11.29 -17.53
C GLY A 496 -8.24 -12.21 -18.65
N TRP A 497 -8.52 -11.67 -19.84
CA TRP A 497 -8.82 -12.39 -21.08
C TRP A 497 -7.98 -11.88 -22.25
N ASN A 498 -7.43 -12.82 -23.03
CA ASN A 498 -6.58 -12.59 -24.19
C ASN A 498 -6.93 -13.56 -25.33
N THR A 499 -6.16 -13.51 -26.42
CA THR A 499 -6.35 -14.38 -27.60
C THR A 499 -6.04 -15.85 -27.34
N ALA A 500 -5.51 -16.23 -26.17
CA ALA A 500 -5.32 -17.63 -25.77
C ALA A 500 -6.45 -18.14 -24.86
N THR A 501 -7.36 -17.27 -24.40
CA THR A 501 -8.41 -17.65 -23.44
C THR A 501 -9.37 -18.69 -24.03
N ASP A 502 -9.48 -19.83 -23.36
CA ASP A 502 -10.46 -20.87 -23.66
C ASP A 502 -11.80 -20.57 -22.97
N PHE A 503 -12.71 -19.94 -23.72
CA PHE A 503 -14.05 -19.64 -23.22
C PHE A 503 -14.90 -20.89 -22.98
N ALA A 504 -14.55 -22.05 -23.55
CA ALA A 504 -15.27 -23.31 -23.30
C ALA A 504 -14.96 -23.91 -21.92
N ALA A 505 -13.85 -23.51 -21.28
CA ALA A 505 -13.48 -23.98 -19.95
C ALA A 505 -14.35 -23.39 -18.81
N PHE A 506 -15.08 -22.29 -19.05
CA PHE A 506 -15.93 -21.67 -18.03
C PHE A 506 -17.18 -22.50 -17.75
N ARG A 507 -17.33 -22.97 -16.50
CA ARG A 507 -18.55 -23.65 -16.02
C ARG A 507 -19.60 -22.62 -15.59
N LEU A 508 -20.59 -22.37 -16.45
CA LEU A 508 -21.68 -21.40 -16.28
C LEU A 508 -23.05 -22.06 -16.06
N ASP A 509 -23.04 -23.19 -15.36
CA ASP A 509 -24.17 -24.01 -14.96
C ASP A 509 -25.03 -23.36 -13.86
N GLY A 510 -24.42 -22.61 -12.94
CA GLY A 510 -25.12 -21.90 -11.85
C GLY A 510 -25.38 -20.41 -12.09
N GLU A 511 -26.41 -19.86 -11.44
CA GLU A 511 -26.70 -18.41 -11.47
C GLU A 511 -25.53 -17.58 -10.90
N GLY A 512 -24.88 -18.07 -9.84
CA GLY A 512 -23.73 -17.43 -9.23
C GLY A 512 -22.53 -17.30 -10.19
N SER A 513 -22.17 -18.37 -10.90
CA SER A 513 -21.07 -18.34 -11.87
C SER A 513 -21.40 -17.46 -13.08
N ARG A 514 -22.66 -17.46 -13.56
CA ARG A 514 -23.13 -16.51 -14.59
C ARG A 514 -23.03 -15.06 -14.14
N LYS A 515 -23.40 -14.75 -12.90
CA LYS A 515 -23.29 -13.39 -12.34
C LYS A 515 -21.83 -12.95 -12.26
N VAL A 516 -20.92 -13.81 -11.78
CA VAL A 516 -19.49 -13.53 -11.73
C VAL A 516 -18.90 -13.34 -13.13
N PHE A 517 -19.26 -14.19 -14.09
CA PHE A 517 -18.83 -14.06 -15.48
C PHE A 517 -19.34 -12.76 -16.12
N SER A 518 -20.60 -12.39 -15.87
CA SER A 518 -21.18 -11.13 -16.35
C SER A 518 -20.46 -9.89 -15.78
N LEU A 519 -20.03 -9.94 -14.51
CA LEU A 519 -19.21 -8.88 -13.92
C LEU A 519 -17.83 -8.79 -14.57
N ARG A 520 -17.15 -9.94 -14.76
CA ARG A 520 -15.86 -9.99 -15.48
C ARG A 520 -15.99 -9.50 -16.92
N LEU A 521 -17.09 -9.84 -17.60
CA LEU A 521 -17.39 -9.36 -18.94
C LEU A 521 -17.58 -7.85 -18.97
N GLY A 522 -18.34 -7.30 -18.02
CA GLY A 522 -18.50 -5.84 -17.91
C GLY A 522 -17.16 -5.12 -17.66
N GLN A 523 -16.27 -5.72 -16.88
CA GLN A 523 -14.92 -5.18 -16.66
C GLN A 523 -14.07 -5.28 -17.94
N PHE A 524 -14.03 -6.43 -18.60
CA PHE A 524 -13.34 -6.62 -19.87
C PHE A 524 -13.78 -5.58 -20.92
N LEU A 525 -15.08 -5.31 -21.06
CA LEU A 525 -15.59 -4.30 -21.99
C LEU A 525 -15.08 -2.89 -21.67
N ARG A 526 -14.93 -2.53 -20.39
CA ARG A 526 -14.34 -1.24 -19.97
C ARG A 526 -12.85 -1.16 -20.24
N ASP A 527 -12.16 -2.29 -20.13
CA ASP A 527 -10.71 -2.37 -20.29
C ASP A 527 -10.27 -2.50 -21.75
N ILE A 528 -11.20 -2.58 -22.71
CA ILE A 528 -10.89 -2.58 -24.15
C ILE A 528 -10.06 -1.34 -24.52
N GLY A 529 -8.84 -1.60 -25.00
CA GLY A 529 -7.86 -0.60 -25.40
C GLY A 529 -6.92 -0.11 -24.31
N THR A 530 -7.02 -0.66 -23.11
CA THR A 530 -6.06 -0.43 -22.04
C THR A 530 -4.74 -1.17 -22.31
N TYR A 531 -4.82 -2.41 -22.80
CA TYR A 531 -3.67 -3.29 -23.00
C TYR A 531 -3.31 -3.37 -24.49
N ALA A 532 -2.16 -2.80 -24.87
CA ALA A 532 -1.74 -2.72 -26.27
C ALA A 532 -1.43 -4.10 -26.90
N ASN A 533 -1.13 -5.11 -26.08
CA ASN A 533 -0.80 -6.48 -26.51
C ASN A 533 -2.04 -7.38 -26.68
N VAL A 534 -3.26 -6.89 -26.44
CA VAL A 534 -4.48 -7.69 -26.57
C VAL A 534 -5.20 -7.35 -27.88
N ASP A 535 -5.42 -8.36 -28.72
CA ASP A 535 -6.31 -8.25 -29.87
C ASP A 535 -7.78 -8.40 -29.43
N TYR A 536 -8.33 -7.30 -28.90
CA TYR A 536 -9.70 -7.26 -28.38
C TYR A 536 -10.76 -7.64 -29.41
N THR A 537 -10.52 -7.38 -30.69
CA THR A 537 -11.45 -7.74 -31.76
C THR A 537 -11.54 -9.26 -31.87
N THR A 538 -10.40 -9.95 -31.89
CA THR A 538 -10.35 -11.42 -31.88
C THR A 538 -10.95 -12.01 -30.60
N VAL A 539 -10.69 -11.42 -29.42
CA VAL A 539 -11.28 -11.88 -28.16
C VAL A 539 -12.81 -11.71 -28.16
N LEU A 540 -13.34 -10.57 -28.61
CA LEU A 540 -14.78 -10.35 -28.73
C LEU A 540 -15.43 -11.30 -29.74
N ASP A 541 -14.80 -11.56 -30.87
CA ASP A 541 -15.29 -12.53 -31.85
C ASP A 541 -15.41 -13.92 -31.21
N ARG A 542 -14.39 -14.35 -30.48
CA ARG A 542 -14.44 -15.62 -29.72
C ARG A 542 -15.54 -15.65 -28.67
N ILE A 543 -15.79 -14.56 -27.95
CA ILE A 543 -16.93 -14.47 -27.00
C ILE A 543 -18.26 -14.59 -27.75
N ARG A 544 -18.39 -13.99 -28.94
CA ARG A 544 -19.62 -14.04 -29.77
C ARG A 544 -19.86 -15.42 -30.38
N THR A 545 -18.80 -16.12 -30.75
CA THR A 545 -18.87 -17.46 -31.37
C THR A 545 -18.76 -18.61 -30.36
N ALA A 546 -18.55 -18.32 -29.07
CA ALA A 546 -18.54 -19.30 -28.00
C ALA A 546 -19.90 -20.01 -27.85
N GLN A 547 -19.92 -21.15 -27.15
CA GLN A 547 -21.16 -21.85 -26.83
C GLN A 547 -22.00 -21.07 -25.82
N ASP A 548 -23.32 -21.26 -25.85
CA ASP A 548 -24.22 -20.71 -24.84
C ASP A 548 -23.81 -21.19 -23.43
N PRO A 549 -23.94 -20.34 -22.39
CA PRO A 549 -24.68 -19.07 -22.38
C PRO A 549 -23.84 -17.81 -22.68
N ILE A 550 -22.59 -17.93 -23.12
CA ILE A 550 -21.65 -16.78 -23.20
C ILE A 550 -22.13 -15.66 -24.15
N PRO A 551 -22.52 -15.92 -25.42
CA PRO A 551 -23.02 -14.87 -26.31
C PRO A 551 -24.31 -14.22 -25.80
N ALA A 552 -25.17 -15.00 -25.12
CA ALA A 552 -26.39 -14.47 -24.50
C ALA A 552 -26.08 -13.53 -23.33
N LEU A 553 -25.07 -13.84 -22.51
CA LEU A 553 -24.59 -12.97 -21.44
C LEU A 553 -23.97 -11.67 -21.97
N LEU A 554 -23.25 -11.73 -23.10
CA LEU A 554 -22.73 -10.53 -23.78
C LEU A 554 -23.87 -9.62 -24.25
N ARG A 555 -24.86 -10.17 -24.95
CA ARG A 555 -26.04 -9.38 -25.39
C ARG A 555 -26.77 -8.75 -24.21
N ALA A 556 -27.07 -9.54 -23.17
CA ALA A 556 -27.71 -9.04 -21.96
C ALA A 556 -26.90 -7.93 -21.28
N ARG A 557 -25.56 -8.02 -21.30
CA ARG A 557 -24.69 -6.99 -20.75
C ARG A 557 -24.73 -5.70 -21.58
N ILE A 558 -24.66 -5.79 -22.91
CA ILE A 558 -24.79 -4.65 -23.81
C ILE A 558 -26.15 -3.99 -23.64
N ASP A 559 -27.24 -4.75 -23.59
CA ASP A 559 -28.60 -4.21 -23.38
C ASP A 559 -28.71 -3.48 -22.03
N ALA A 560 -28.14 -4.03 -20.96
CA ALA A 560 -28.10 -3.37 -19.66
C ALA A 560 -27.23 -2.09 -19.66
N ALA A 561 -26.15 -2.05 -20.45
CA ALA A 561 -25.35 -0.83 -20.64
C ALA A 561 -26.11 0.22 -21.44
N ARG A 562 -26.87 -0.19 -22.47
CA ARG A 562 -27.74 0.69 -23.27
C ARG A 562 -28.85 1.30 -22.44
N GLU A 563 -29.51 0.51 -21.60
CA GLU A 563 -30.56 1.00 -20.69
C GLU A 563 -30.01 2.04 -19.72
N ARG A 564 -28.83 1.78 -19.13
CA ARG A 564 -28.13 2.74 -18.25
C ARG A 564 -27.80 4.04 -18.98
N ALA A 565 -27.31 3.98 -20.22
CA ALA A 565 -27.02 5.17 -21.03
C ALA A 565 -28.30 5.95 -21.44
N ALA A 566 -29.40 5.24 -21.71
CA ALA A 566 -30.64 5.84 -22.19
C ALA A 566 -31.49 6.50 -21.09
N ARG A 567 -31.46 5.97 -19.85
CA ARG A 567 -32.38 6.39 -18.76
C ARG A 567 -31.68 6.72 -17.44
N GLY A 568 -30.36 6.60 -17.37
CA GLY A 568 -29.60 6.86 -16.16
C GLY A 568 -29.32 8.35 -15.94
N GLY A 569 -29.16 8.76 -14.68
CA GLY A 569 -28.45 10.01 -14.40
C GLY A 569 -26.95 9.85 -14.66
N LEU A 570 -26.20 10.92 -14.40
CA LEU A 570 -24.84 11.06 -14.91
C LEU A 570 -23.89 9.87 -14.60
N PRO A 571 -23.88 9.26 -13.40
CA PRO A 571 -23.05 8.08 -13.14
C PRO A 571 -23.45 6.84 -13.93
N ALA A 572 -24.76 6.59 -14.09
CA ALA A 572 -25.24 5.45 -14.87
C ALA A 572 -24.99 5.66 -16.38
N LEU A 573 -25.10 6.91 -16.85
CA LEU A 573 -24.71 7.29 -18.20
C LEU A 573 -23.21 7.01 -18.44
N ASP A 574 -22.34 7.47 -17.54
CA ASP A 574 -20.90 7.22 -17.62
C ASP A 574 -20.58 5.71 -17.61
N ASP A 575 -21.13 4.97 -16.63
CA ASP A 575 -20.96 3.54 -16.47
C ASP A 575 -21.42 2.75 -17.71
N GLY A 576 -22.53 3.17 -18.35
CA GLY A 576 -23.04 2.55 -19.57
C GLY A 576 -22.15 2.86 -20.78
N LEU A 577 -21.79 4.12 -20.98
CA LEU A 577 -20.93 4.55 -22.08
C LEU A 577 -19.51 3.99 -21.98
N ALA A 578 -18.99 3.79 -20.76
CA ALA A 578 -17.69 3.18 -20.51
C ALA A 578 -17.58 1.74 -21.03
N GLU A 579 -18.70 1.03 -21.16
CA GLU A 579 -18.73 -0.30 -21.78
C GLU A 579 -19.04 -0.22 -23.28
N LEU A 580 -20.00 0.64 -23.67
CA LEU A 580 -20.49 0.70 -25.05
C LEU A 580 -19.48 1.31 -26.02
N ALA A 581 -18.80 2.40 -25.64
CA ALA A 581 -17.89 3.09 -26.55
C ALA A 581 -16.66 2.23 -26.90
N PRO A 582 -15.93 1.64 -25.95
CA PRO A 582 -14.81 0.76 -26.28
C PRO A 582 -15.26 -0.48 -27.08
N ALA A 583 -16.40 -1.09 -26.72
CA ALA A 583 -16.94 -2.25 -27.44
C ALA A 583 -17.25 -1.92 -28.92
N ALA A 584 -17.93 -0.80 -29.18
CA ALA A 584 -18.18 -0.32 -30.54
C ALA A 584 -16.88 -0.04 -31.30
N CYS A 585 -15.86 0.50 -30.62
CA CYS A 585 -14.54 0.74 -31.20
C CYS A 585 -13.79 -0.55 -31.53
N ALA A 586 -14.02 -1.65 -30.80
CA ALA A 586 -13.35 -2.93 -31.00
C ALA A 586 -14.08 -3.89 -31.97
N GLY A 587 -15.11 -3.41 -32.68
CA GLY A 587 -15.79 -4.17 -33.73
C GLY A 587 -17.14 -4.76 -33.33
N LEU A 588 -17.78 -4.23 -32.27
CA LEU A 588 -19.14 -4.60 -31.86
C LEU A 588 -20.15 -3.47 -32.21
N PRO A 589 -20.51 -3.28 -33.49
CA PRO A 589 -21.37 -2.16 -33.93
C PRO A 589 -22.74 -2.14 -33.25
N GLU A 590 -23.26 -3.32 -32.86
CA GLU A 590 -24.52 -3.43 -32.13
C GLU A 590 -24.50 -2.74 -30.75
N ALA A 591 -23.34 -2.36 -30.21
CA ALA A 591 -23.27 -1.51 -29.03
C ALA A 591 -23.79 -0.08 -29.33
N ALA A 592 -23.53 0.45 -30.53
CA ALA A 592 -23.88 1.81 -30.94
C ALA A 592 -25.20 1.91 -31.75
N ASP A 593 -25.56 0.87 -32.51
CA ASP A 593 -26.66 0.93 -33.48
C ASP A 593 -28.04 1.22 -32.86
N GLY A 594 -28.59 2.41 -33.12
CA GLY A 594 -29.89 2.84 -32.55
C GLY A 594 -29.84 3.21 -31.07
N LEU A 595 -28.63 3.41 -30.51
CA LEU A 595 -28.44 3.83 -29.13
C LEU A 595 -29.04 5.22 -28.89
N THR A 596 -29.96 5.30 -27.93
CA THR A 596 -30.43 6.57 -27.37
C THR A 596 -29.66 6.84 -26.08
N VAL A 597 -29.17 8.07 -25.90
CA VAL A 597 -28.39 8.47 -24.72
C VAL A 597 -29.04 9.68 -24.05
N THR A 598 -28.96 9.73 -22.73
CA THR A 598 -29.29 10.93 -21.96
C THR A 598 -28.26 12.02 -22.29
N ASP A 599 -28.69 13.26 -22.50
CA ASP A 599 -27.76 14.40 -22.72
C ASP A 599 -26.90 14.59 -21.45
N PRO A 600 -25.56 14.48 -21.52
CA PRO A 600 -24.69 14.66 -20.35
C PRO A 600 -24.85 16.02 -19.67
N VAL A 601 -25.23 17.07 -20.41
CA VAL A 601 -25.47 18.40 -19.86
C VAL A 601 -26.73 18.42 -19.00
N ASP A 602 -27.80 17.79 -19.47
CA ASP A 602 -29.05 17.68 -18.70
C ASP A 602 -28.84 16.77 -17.48
N ALA A 603 -28.08 15.67 -17.64
CA ALA A 603 -27.71 14.77 -16.55
C ALA A 603 -26.84 15.46 -15.48
N LEU A 604 -25.88 16.31 -15.89
CA LEU A 604 -25.07 17.14 -15.00
C LEU A 604 -25.94 18.13 -14.23
N ALA A 605 -26.82 18.86 -14.92
CA ALA A 605 -27.74 19.79 -14.27
C ALA A 605 -28.63 19.06 -13.26
N ALA A 606 -29.15 17.87 -13.60
CA ALA A 606 -29.95 17.07 -12.69
C ALA A 606 -29.15 16.59 -11.46
N ALA A 607 -27.89 16.14 -11.63
CA ALA A 607 -27.00 15.75 -10.54
C ALA A 607 -26.75 16.91 -9.58
N LEU A 608 -26.35 18.06 -10.11
CA LEU A 608 -26.11 19.26 -9.32
C LEU A 608 -27.39 19.74 -8.60
N ARG A 609 -28.57 19.62 -9.21
CA ARG A 609 -29.86 19.97 -8.56
C ARG A 609 -30.44 18.92 -7.62
N THR A 610 -29.97 17.68 -7.64
CA THR A 610 -30.43 16.66 -6.69
C THR A 610 -29.70 16.76 -5.37
N GLY A 611 -28.37 16.85 -5.42
CA GLY A 611 -27.53 16.99 -4.24
C GLY A 611 -26.26 16.15 -4.38
N LEU A 612 -25.15 16.68 -3.88
CA LEU A 612 -23.87 16.01 -3.84
C LEU A 612 -23.54 15.64 -2.37
N PRO A 613 -22.89 14.50 -2.13
CA PRO A 613 -22.43 14.12 -0.79
C PRO A 613 -21.58 15.21 -0.12
N ALA A 614 -20.72 15.88 -0.90
CA ALA A 614 -19.84 16.95 -0.44
C ALA A 614 -20.57 18.21 0.04
N GLU A 615 -21.88 18.33 -0.18
CA GLU A 615 -22.68 19.42 0.38
C GLU A 615 -22.89 19.25 1.90
N LEU A 616 -22.61 18.06 2.45
CA LEU A 616 -22.91 17.69 3.81
C LEU A 616 -21.62 17.35 4.59
N THR A 617 -21.48 17.93 5.78
CA THR A 617 -20.37 17.73 6.70
C THR A 617 -20.56 16.43 7.45
N PHE A 618 -19.61 15.52 7.32
CA PHE A 618 -19.52 14.38 8.22
C PHE A 618 -19.24 14.88 9.66
N PRO A 619 -19.86 14.32 10.72
CA PRO A 619 -19.74 14.85 12.08
C PRO A 619 -18.32 14.81 12.67
N PHE A 620 -17.38 14.14 12.01
CA PHE A 620 -15.95 14.20 12.33
C PHE A 620 -15.40 15.57 11.91
N GLY A 621 -14.80 16.34 12.83
CA GLY A 621 -13.97 17.50 12.44
C GLY A 621 -12.89 17.06 11.45
N ARG A 622 -12.39 17.98 10.60
CA ARG A 622 -11.41 17.65 9.53
C ARG A 622 -10.39 16.61 10.02
N PRO A 623 -10.26 15.45 9.34
CA PRO A 623 -9.46 14.35 9.84
C PRO A 623 -8.04 14.81 10.16
N VAL A 624 -7.45 14.19 11.18
CA VAL A 624 -6.04 14.41 11.51
C VAL A 624 -5.25 14.17 10.22
N PRO A 625 -4.38 15.10 9.78
CA PRO A 625 -3.67 14.95 8.52
C PRO A 625 -2.70 13.76 8.60
N VAL A 626 -3.16 12.57 8.25
CA VAL A 626 -2.34 11.36 8.15
C VAL A 626 -1.69 11.34 6.77
N ARG A 627 -0.44 10.87 6.68
CA ARG A 627 0.33 10.85 5.42
C ARG A 627 -0.17 9.81 4.40
N ALA A 628 -1.01 8.85 4.83
CA ALA A 628 -1.52 7.75 4.01
C ALA A 628 -3.03 7.56 4.23
N SER A 629 -3.71 6.92 3.28
CA SER A 629 -5.07 6.45 3.49
C SER A 629 -5.11 5.49 4.67
N HIS A 630 -6.09 5.64 5.54
CA HIS A 630 -6.31 4.73 6.65
C HIS A 630 -7.74 4.17 6.61
N PRO A 631 -7.92 2.92 7.06
CA PRO A 631 -9.23 2.32 7.11
C PRO A 631 -10.05 2.92 8.27
N VAL A 632 -11.25 3.39 7.96
CA VAL A 632 -12.24 3.86 8.93
C VAL A 632 -13.45 2.94 8.86
N MET A 633 -13.95 2.50 10.00
CA MET A 633 -15.18 1.72 10.09
C MET A 633 -16.33 2.64 10.52
N VAL A 634 -17.44 2.63 9.77
CA VAL A 634 -18.62 3.44 10.06
C VAL A 634 -19.84 2.54 10.13
N VAL A 635 -20.39 2.38 11.34
CA VAL A 635 -21.54 1.50 11.61
C VAL A 635 -22.67 2.31 12.22
N GLN A 636 -23.89 2.14 11.71
CA GLN A 636 -25.09 2.75 12.28
C GLN A 636 -25.93 1.69 13.02
N HIS A 637 -26.43 2.06 14.20
CA HIS A 637 -27.47 1.33 14.92
C HIS A 637 -28.51 2.32 15.45
N GLY A 638 -29.73 2.28 14.90
CA GLY A 638 -30.76 3.27 15.20
C GLY A 638 -30.30 4.70 14.83
N ASP A 639 -30.41 5.62 15.79
CA ASP A 639 -29.98 7.01 15.71
C ASP A 639 -28.55 7.23 16.19
N ARG A 640 -27.69 6.19 16.16
CA ARG A 640 -26.29 6.30 16.58
C ARG A 640 -25.35 5.88 15.46
N LEU A 641 -24.33 6.70 15.24
CA LEU A 641 -23.23 6.43 14.32
C LEU A 641 -21.96 6.14 15.11
N THR A 642 -21.45 4.92 15.00
CA THR A 642 -20.15 4.56 15.55
C THR A 642 -19.09 4.67 14.46
N VAL A 643 -18.07 5.46 14.71
CA VAL A 643 -16.93 5.67 13.82
C VAL A 643 -15.68 5.18 14.52
N THR A 644 -15.06 4.14 13.96
CA THR A 644 -13.82 3.59 14.48
C THR A 644 -12.67 3.98 13.56
N ASP A 645 -11.69 4.67 14.14
CA ASP A 645 -10.44 5.02 13.48
C ASP A 645 -9.33 4.09 13.99
N ASP A 646 -8.91 3.17 13.12
CA ASP A 646 -7.89 2.17 13.43
C ASP A 646 -6.52 2.82 13.72
N TYR A 647 -6.22 3.93 13.04
CA TYR A 647 -4.97 4.66 13.25
C TYR A 647 -4.89 5.22 14.67
N LEU A 648 -6.01 5.72 15.18
CA LEU A 648 -6.11 6.24 16.54
C LEU A 648 -6.37 5.14 17.59
N GLY A 649 -6.71 3.92 17.15
CA GLY A 649 -7.15 2.83 18.02
C GLY A 649 -8.35 3.24 18.88
N ARG A 650 -9.28 4.02 18.32
CA ARG A 650 -10.37 4.66 19.06
C ARG A 650 -11.70 4.61 18.31
N ALA A 651 -12.78 4.32 19.03
CA ALA A 651 -14.15 4.46 18.56
C ALA A 651 -14.79 5.73 19.14
N ARG A 652 -15.54 6.44 18.29
CA ARG A 652 -16.39 7.58 18.67
C ARG A 652 -17.83 7.27 18.31
N VAL A 653 -18.76 7.79 19.09
CA VAL A 653 -20.19 7.56 18.89
C VAL A 653 -20.89 8.92 18.78
N TYR A 654 -21.65 9.09 17.70
CA TYR A 654 -22.41 10.29 17.42
C TYR A 654 -23.91 10.00 17.51
N GLY A 655 -24.65 10.95 18.08
CA GLY A 655 -26.10 11.06 18.04
C GLY A 655 -26.51 12.24 17.14
N PRO A 656 -27.82 12.45 16.91
CA PRO A 656 -28.32 13.54 16.06
C PRO A 656 -27.85 14.93 16.52
N ASP A 657 -27.63 15.09 17.82
CA ASP A 657 -27.27 16.37 18.45
C ASP A 657 -25.76 16.58 18.63
N GLY A 658 -24.91 15.59 18.31
CA GLY A 658 -23.46 15.68 18.46
C GLY A 658 -22.79 14.39 18.92
N GLU A 659 -21.57 14.49 19.41
CA GLU A 659 -20.82 13.36 19.97
C GLU A 659 -21.43 12.93 21.32
N LEU A 660 -21.74 11.64 21.47
CA LEU A 660 -22.35 11.07 22.68
C LEU A 660 -21.32 10.60 23.71
N LEU A 661 -20.12 10.24 23.27
CA LEU A 661 -19.02 9.80 24.15
C LEU A 661 -17.94 10.89 24.18
N ALA A 662 -17.77 11.54 25.34
CA ALA A 662 -16.79 12.61 25.53
C ALA A 662 -15.33 12.11 25.43
N GLU A 663 -15.09 10.84 25.77
CA GLU A 663 -13.79 10.19 25.67
C GLU A 663 -13.86 9.04 24.65
N PRO A 664 -12.97 9.02 23.64
CA PRO A 664 -12.95 7.93 22.67
C PRO A 664 -12.61 6.61 23.35
N VAL A 665 -13.39 5.57 23.07
CA VAL A 665 -13.17 4.25 23.65
C VAL A 665 -12.02 3.58 22.90
N PRO A 666 -10.96 3.13 23.58
CA PRO A 666 -9.89 2.40 22.92
C PRO A 666 -10.43 1.11 22.28
N VAL A 667 -9.98 0.81 21.08
CA VAL A 667 -10.36 -0.40 20.35
C VAL A 667 -9.12 -1.14 19.85
N PRO A 668 -9.19 -2.47 19.72
CA PRO A 668 -8.10 -3.25 19.16
C PRO A 668 -7.91 -2.89 17.68
N PRO A 669 -6.69 -3.05 17.15
CA PRO A 669 -6.45 -2.86 15.72
C PRO A 669 -7.34 -3.81 14.92
N LEU A 670 -8.19 -3.24 14.07
CA LEU A 670 -9.14 -3.93 13.21
C LEU A 670 -8.47 -4.37 11.89
N PHE A 671 -7.36 -3.74 11.51
CA PHE A 671 -6.66 -3.95 10.24
C PHE A 671 -5.16 -4.15 10.47
N PRO A 672 -4.69 -5.40 10.67
CA PRO A 672 -3.28 -5.71 10.92
C PRO A 672 -2.35 -5.11 9.85
N ASP A 673 -2.76 -5.17 8.58
CA ASP A 673 -1.96 -4.72 7.44
C ASP A 673 -2.19 -3.25 7.07
N ARG A 674 -3.01 -2.53 7.85
CA ARG A 674 -3.43 -1.12 7.61
C ARG A 674 -4.04 -0.85 6.24
N ARG A 675 -4.42 -1.90 5.50
CA ARG A 675 -5.15 -1.82 4.23
C ARG A 675 -6.57 -2.35 4.44
N PRO A 676 -7.60 -1.62 4.00
CA PRO A 676 -8.95 -2.15 4.02
C PRO A 676 -9.03 -3.34 3.06
N PRO A 677 -9.48 -4.52 3.50
CA PRO A 677 -9.60 -5.66 2.60
C PRO A 677 -10.72 -5.41 1.57
N ALA A 678 -10.58 -5.99 0.38
CA ALA A 678 -11.65 -6.01 -0.65
C ALA A 678 -12.94 -6.69 -0.15
N ARG A 679 -12.87 -7.40 0.98
CA ARG A 679 -14.02 -7.91 1.72
C ARG A 679 -13.69 -7.93 3.20
N TYR A 680 -14.47 -7.21 4.00
CA TYR A 680 -14.32 -7.24 5.46
C TYR A 680 -15.32 -8.22 6.08
N ASP A 681 -14.81 -9.36 6.55
CA ASP A 681 -15.57 -10.37 7.28
C ASP A 681 -15.28 -10.32 8.81
N GLY A 682 -14.57 -9.28 9.26
CA GLY A 682 -14.19 -9.08 10.66
C GLY A 682 -15.32 -8.53 11.54
N PRO A 683 -15.02 -8.31 12.84
CA PRO A 683 -15.97 -7.76 13.80
C PRO A 683 -16.40 -6.33 13.46
N LEU A 684 -17.69 -6.05 13.55
CA LEU A 684 -18.25 -4.71 13.44
C LEU A 684 -18.37 -4.07 14.81
N LEU A 685 -17.85 -2.86 14.97
CA LEU A 685 -17.97 -2.08 16.20
C LEU A 685 -19.14 -1.11 16.13
N TRP A 686 -20.03 -1.15 17.11
CA TRP A 686 -21.22 -0.28 17.16
C TRP A 686 -21.70 -0.05 18.59
N HIS A 687 -22.49 0.99 18.81
CA HIS A 687 -23.02 1.36 20.11
C HIS A 687 -24.54 1.20 20.16
N ASP A 688 -25.04 0.43 21.13
CA ASP A 688 -26.49 0.13 21.27
C ASP A 688 -27.27 1.21 22.05
N GLY A 689 -26.55 2.18 22.62
CA GLY A 689 -27.10 3.23 23.49
C GLY A 689 -26.74 3.08 24.96
N THR A 690 -26.28 1.90 25.35
CA THR A 690 -25.81 1.59 26.71
C THR A 690 -24.34 1.22 26.76
N ALA A 691 -23.84 0.50 25.75
CA ALA A 691 -22.47 0.04 25.69
C ALA A 691 -21.96 -0.07 24.25
N LEU A 692 -20.64 -0.02 24.12
CA LEU A 692 -19.96 -0.38 22.88
C LEU A 692 -19.99 -1.91 22.71
N ARG A 693 -20.31 -2.35 21.50
CA ARG A 693 -20.47 -3.74 21.10
C ARG A 693 -19.55 -4.07 19.95
N THR A 694 -19.17 -5.33 19.88
CA THR A 694 -18.49 -5.93 18.72
C THR A 694 -19.30 -7.12 18.24
N SER A 695 -19.61 -7.16 16.95
CA SER A 695 -20.48 -8.18 16.36
C SER A 695 -19.86 -8.80 15.12
N THR A 696 -19.85 -10.13 15.06
CA THR A 696 -19.53 -10.88 13.84
C THR A 696 -20.78 -11.56 13.31
N TYR A 697 -20.94 -11.59 11.99
CA TYR A 697 -22.07 -12.28 11.37
C TYR A 697 -21.65 -13.71 10.98
N ASP A 698 -22.25 -14.70 11.64
CA ASP A 698 -22.05 -16.10 11.28
C ASP A 698 -22.94 -16.45 10.09
N ARG A 699 -22.32 -16.57 8.91
CA ARG A 699 -23.03 -16.91 7.67
C ARG A 699 -23.64 -18.30 7.67
N THR A 700 -23.05 -19.25 8.40
CA THR A 700 -23.53 -20.63 8.49
C THR A 700 -24.76 -20.70 9.38
N ALA A 701 -24.76 -19.94 10.48
CA ALA A 701 -25.90 -19.85 11.40
C ALA A 701 -26.99 -18.88 10.92
N GLY A 702 -26.64 -17.88 10.10
CA GLY A 702 -27.55 -16.79 9.75
C GLY A 702 -27.90 -15.90 10.95
N ALA A 703 -26.95 -15.71 11.87
CA ALA A 703 -27.14 -14.99 13.13
C ALA A 703 -25.92 -14.12 13.47
N TRP A 704 -26.16 -13.06 14.24
CA TRP A 704 -25.10 -12.25 14.83
C TRP A 704 -24.50 -12.93 16.06
N ARG A 705 -23.21 -12.70 16.29
CA ARG A 705 -22.51 -13.06 17.52
C ARG A 705 -21.92 -11.79 18.10
N THR A 706 -22.48 -11.36 19.22
CA THR A 706 -22.24 -10.03 19.79
C THR A 706 -21.66 -10.10 21.17
N LEU A 707 -20.65 -9.28 21.39
CA LEU A 707 -19.92 -9.16 22.64
C LEU A 707 -19.90 -7.69 23.07
N ARG A 708 -19.93 -7.45 24.38
CA ARG A 708 -19.78 -6.12 24.98
C ARG A 708 -18.29 -5.81 25.12
N ILE A 709 -17.90 -4.57 24.81
CA ILE A 709 -16.56 -4.06 25.08
C ILE A 709 -16.58 -3.34 26.43
N ASP A 710 -15.74 -3.80 27.36
CA ASP A 710 -15.62 -3.30 28.73
C ASP A 710 -14.38 -2.42 28.95
N GLY A 711 -13.51 -2.31 27.95
CA GLY A 711 -12.25 -1.56 28.02
C GLY A 711 -11.16 -2.21 27.16
N VAL A 712 -9.91 -1.86 27.43
CA VAL A 712 -8.72 -2.47 26.82
C VAL A 712 -7.68 -2.82 27.86
N THR A 713 -6.82 -3.79 27.55
CA THR A 713 -5.60 -4.08 28.31
C THR A 713 -4.49 -3.06 27.99
N ASP A 714 -3.39 -3.12 28.74
CA ASP A 714 -2.16 -2.36 28.42
C ASP A 714 -1.57 -2.75 27.05
N ASP A 715 -1.73 -4.03 26.67
CA ASP A 715 -1.39 -4.56 25.34
C ASP A 715 -2.36 -4.11 24.23
N ARG A 716 -3.37 -3.30 24.57
CA ARG A 716 -4.48 -2.85 23.70
C ARG A 716 -5.41 -3.97 23.19
N ASP A 717 -5.48 -5.10 23.87
CA ASP A 717 -6.52 -6.08 23.61
C ASP A 717 -7.87 -5.56 24.12
N ALA A 718 -8.94 -5.69 23.34
CA ALA A 718 -10.29 -5.44 23.87
C ALA A 718 -10.60 -6.41 25.02
N LEU A 719 -11.14 -5.86 26.11
CA LEU A 719 -11.75 -6.63 27.17
C LEU A 719 -13.22 -6.88 26.80
N LEU A 720 -13.55 -8.14 26.54
CA LEU A 720 -14.84 -8.53 26.02
C LEU A 720 -15.66 -9.34 27.03
N THR A 721 -16.97 -9.13 27.02
CA THR A 721 -17.94 -9.91 27.80
C THR A 721 -19.05 -10.43 26.90
N ARG A 722 -19.39 -11.72 27.01
CA ARG A 722 -20.57 -12.29 26.35
C ARG A 722 -21.79 -12.15 27.24
N ASP A 723 -22.61 -11.17 26.94
CA ASP A 723 -23.88 -10.94 27.61
C ASP A 723 -25.00 -11.77 26.93
N PRO A 724 -25.66 -12.71 27.63
CA PRO A 724 -26.71 -13.55 27.05
C PRO A 724 -27.87 -12.77 26.43
N ASP A 725 -28.25 -11.63 27.01
CA ASP A 725 -29.44 -10.88 26.60
C ASP A 725 -29.22 -10.10 25.29
N THR A 726 -27.96 -9.88 24.93
CA THR A 726 -27.56 -9.09 23.75
C THR A 726 -26.68 -9.87 22.77
N ALA A 727 -26.45 -11.16 23.01
CA ALA A 727 -25.54 -12.02 22.25
C ALA A 727 -25.90 -12.16 20.76
N ASP A 728 -27.17 -12.01 20.42
CA ASP A 728 -27.68 -12.20 19.04
C ASP A 728 -28.09 -10.86 18.37
N LEU A 729 -27.87 -9.72 19.04
CA LEU A 729 -28.18 -8.40 18.48
C LEU A 729 -27.17 -8.01 17.39
N GLY A 730 -27.59 -7.26 16.38
CA GLY A 730 -26.69 -6.72 15.36
C GLY A 730 -26.90 -5.24 15.11
N PRO A 731 -25.98 -4.59 14.37
CA PRO A 731 -26.23 -3.24 13.88
C PRO A 731 -27.45 -3.23 12.95
N ALA A 732 -28.26 -2.18 13.05
CA ALA A 732 -29.50 -2.02 12.31
C ALA A 732 -29.50 -0.71 11.50
N PRO A 733 -28.67 -0.60 10.45
CA PRO A 733 -28.64 0.58 9.60
C PRO A 733 -29.89 0.65 8.73
N ALA A 734 -30.43 1.84 8.51
CA ALA A 734 -31.50 2.03 7.53
C ALA A 734 -30.92 1.88 6.11
N ALA A 735 -31.50 1.02 5.29
CA ALA A 735 -31.10 0.84 3.89
C ALA A 735 -31.47 2.03 3.00
N THR A 736 -32.37 2.90 3.48
CA THR A 736 -32.86 4.08 2.75
C THR A 736 -33.15 5.22 3.72
N ALA A 737 -32.89 6.46 3.30
CA ALA A 737 -33.28 7.66 4.04
C ALA A 737 -33.61 8.81 3.08
N GLU A 738 -34.27 9.84 3.60
CA GLU A 738 -34.58 11.08 2.88
C GLU A 738 -33.76 12.24 3.44
N VAL A 739 -33.08 13.00 2.58
CA VAL A 739 -32.29 14.17 2.96
C VAL A 739 -32.73 15.38 2.15
N THR A 740 -32.90 16.52 2.81
CA THR A 740 -33.26 17.78 2.14
C THR A 740 -32.05 18.69 2.11
N PHE A 741 -31.46 18.88 0.93
CA PHE A 741 -30.36 19.81 0.72
C PHE A 741 -30.85 21.27 0.78
N PRO A 742 -30.02 22.22 1.24
CA PRO A 742 -30.35 23.65 1.20
C PRO A 742 -30.91 24.11 -0.15
N GLY A 743 -32.06 24.80 -0.10
CA GLY A 743 -32.76 25.32 -1.28
C GLY A 743 -33.58 24.31 -2.08
N ALA A 744 -33.62 23.02 -1.69
CA ALA A 744 -34.44 22.01 -2.35
C ALA A 744 -35.89 22.06 -1.86
N ASP A 745 -36.86 21.99 -2.78
CA ASP A 745 -38.29 21.99 -2.45
C ASP A 745 -38.81 20.60 -2.03
N ARG A 746 -38.04 19.54 -2.31
CA ARG A 746 -38.39 18.14 -2.01
C ARG A 746 -37.15 17.36 -1.58
N PRO A 747 -37.29 16.33 -0.73
CA PRO A 747 -36.17 15.52 -0.29
C PRO A 747 -35.60 14.64 -1.42
N THR A 748 -34.30 14.39 -1.33
CA THR A 748 -33.56 13.39 -2.10
C THR A 748 -33.53 12.08 -1.33
N THR A 749 -33.77 10.95 -2.00
CA THR A 749 -33.70 9.63 -1.36
C THR A 749 -32.29 9.05 -1.50
N VAL A 750 -31.66 8.68 -0.40
CA VAL A 750 -30.36 7.98 -0.37
C VAL A 750 -30.61 6.50 -0.15
N ARG A 751 -30.06 5.63 -1.00
CA ARG A 751 -30.22 4.17 -0.92
C ARG A 751 -28.87 3.46 -0.90
N ALA A 752 -28.70 2.49 0.00
CA ALA A 752 -27.55 1.59 -0.02
C ALA A 752 -27.85 0.33 -0.84
N GLY A 753 -26.94 -0.05 -1.73
CA GLY A 753 -27.03 -1.29 -2.50
C GLY A 753 -25.75 -1.54 -3.32
N ASP A 754 -25.37 -2.82 -3.47
CA ASP A 754 -24.19 -3.23 -4.25
C ASP A 754 -22.88 -2.49 -3.87
N GLY A 755 -22.61 -2.29 -2.58
CA GLY A 755 -21.39 -1.60 -2.12
C GLY A 755 -21.31 -0.11 -2.50
N ARG A 756 -22.46 0.51 -2.81
CA ARG A 756 -22.56 1.93 -3.18
C ARG A 756 -23.77 2.58 -2.51
N LEU A 757 -23.68 3.88 -2.24
CA LEU A 757 -24.84 4.74 -1.99
C LEU A 757 -25.27 5.38 -3.29
N THR A 758 -26.57 5.37 -3.56
CA THR A 758 -27.18 6.02 -4.72
C THR A 758 -28.15 7.10 -4.24
N LEU A 759 -27.97 8.32 -4.74
CA LEU A 759 -28.87 9.43 -4.49
C LEU A 759 -29.89 9.48 -5.62
N HIS A 760 -31.16 9.48 -5.25
CA HIS A 760 -32.28 9.57 -6.17
C HIS A 760 -32.97 10.92 -6.04
N ALA A 761 -33.10 11.62 -7.16
CA ALA A 761 -33.88 12.83 -7.27
C ALA A 761 -35.34 12.59 -6.85
N PRO A 762 -36.10 13.64 -6.53
CA PRO A 762 -37.52 13.52 -6.16
C PRO A 762 -38.44 12.89 -7.23
N ASP A 763 -37.96 12.68 -8.46
CA ASP A 763 -38.66 11.95 -9.53
C ASP A 763 -38.23 10.48 -9.64
N GLY A 764 -37.31 10.02 -8.78
CA GLY A 764 -36.76 8.66 -8.74
C GLY A 764 -35.46 8.47 -9.52
N THR A 765 -35.01 9.45 -10.31
CA THR A 765 -33.79 9.36 -11.12
C THR A 765 -32.56 9.25 -10.25
N ALA A 766 -31.72 8.23 -10.46
CA ALA A 766 -30.43 8.10 -9.77
C ALA A 766 -29.43 9.11 -10.33
N THR A 767 -28.96 10.06 -9.54
CA THR A 767 -28.17 11.21 -10.02
C THR A 767 -26.75 11.30 -9.48
N ALA A 768 -26.47 10.68 -8.33
CA ALA A 768 -25.11 10.52 -7.81
C ALA A 768 -24.92 9.11 -7.25
N ARG A 769 -23.70 8.60 -7.34
CA ARG A 769 -23.32 7.29 -6.80
C ARG A 769 -21.97 7.40 -6.10
N VAL A 770 -21.89 6.89 -4.88
CA VAL A 770 -20.68 6.96 -4.05
C VAL A 770 -20.30 5.56 -3.62
N PRO A 771 -19.02 5.15 -3.69
CA PRO A 771 -18.55 3.94 -3.05
C PRO A 771 -18.93 3.94 -1.57
N PHE A 772 -19.46 2.82 -1.08
CA PHE A 772 -19.87 2.70 0.31
C PHE A 772 -19.68 1.27 0.79
N GLY A 773 -18.79 1.15 1.77
CA GLY A 773 -18.67 -0.03 2.62
C GLY A 773 -18.72 0.40 4.08
N ILE A 774 -19.00 -0.55 4.97
CA ILE A 774 -18.86 -0.33 6.41
C ILE A 774 -17.42 0.04 6.76
N VAL A 775 -16.45 -0.59 6.07
CA VAL A 775 -15.03 -0.24 6.14
C VAL A 775 -14.66 0.56 4.90
N GLN A 776 -14.04 1.72 5.09
CA GLN A 776 -13.74 2.67 4.03
C GLN A 776 -12.27 3.06 4.09
N ALA A 777 -11.62 3.09 2.93
CA ALA A 777 -10.33 3.77 2.76
C ALA A 777 -10.62 5.27 2.68
N VAL A 778 -10.26 6.02 3.72
CA VAL A 778 -10.42 7.48 3.68
C VAL A 778 -9.11 8.09 3.18
N ALA A 779 -9.16 8.75 2.02
CA ALA A 779 -8.03 9.52 1.49
C ALA A 779 -7.71 10.70 2.40
N ARG A 780 -6.51 11.29 2.25
CA ARG A 780 -5.99 12.38 3.10
C ARG A 780 -6.96 13.57 3.27
N ASP A 781 -7.74 13.85 2.24
CA ASP A 781 -8.72 14.94 2.14
C ASP A 781 -10.17 14.45 2.06
N GLY A 782 -10.38 13.14 2.06
CA GLY A 782 -11.70 12.52 2.01
C GLY A 782 -12.42 12.55 3.36
N SER A 783 -13.75 12.52 3.32
CA SER A 783 -14.57 12.17 4.48
C SER A 783 -15.19 10.80 4.27
N PRO A 784 -15.32 9.98 5.32
CA PRO A 784 -16.06 8.74 5.21
C PRO A 784 -17.54 9.03 4.89
N VAL A 785 -18.18 8.10 4.20
CA VAL A 785 -19.57 8.18 3.77
C VAL A 785 -20.43 7.44 4.79
N PRO A 786 -21.39 8.09 5.49
CA PRO A 786 -22.17 7.41 6.50
C PRO A 786 -23.29 6.57 5.87
N PRO A 787 -23.81 5.54 6.57
CA PRO A 787 -24.98 4.78 6.13
C PRO A 787 -26.20 5.69 5.88
N PRO A 788 -27.15 5.30 5.01
CA PRO A 788 -28.26 6.16 4.58
C PRO A 788 -29.02 6.79 5.74
N GLY A 789 -29.35 6.01 6.77
CA GLY A 789 -30.10 6.47 7.93
C GLY A 789 -29.48 7.64 8.68
N TRP A 790 -28.20 7.94 8.46
CA TRP A 790 -27.51 9.06 9.09
C TRP A 790 -27.54 10.37 8.30
N TRP A 791 -27.82 10.31 7.00
CA TRP A 791 -27.82 11.47 6.12
C TRP A 791 -28.73 12.63 6.56
N PRO A 792 -29.92 12.39 7.15
CA PRO A 792 -30.76 13.46 7.67
C PRO A 792 -30.13 14.28 8.82
N HIS A 793 -29.11 13.73 9.48
CA HIS A 793 -28.42 14.35 10.61
C HIS A 793 -27.16 15.12 10.20
N LEU A 794 -26.78 15.07 8.92
CA LEU A 794 -25.62 15.79 8.42
C LEU A 794 -25.93 17.28 8.25
N ARG A 795 -24.95 18.13 8.53
CA ARG A 795 -25.08 19.59 8.40
C ARG A 795 -24.54 20.04 7.05
N PRO A 796 -25.12 21.04 6.39
CA PRO A 796 -24.53 21.58 5.16
C PRO A 796 -23.16 22.25 5.40
N VAL A 797 -22.16 21.96 4.56
CA VAL A 797 -20.83 22.62 4.62
C VAL A 797 -20.90 24.06 4.12
N ASP A 798 -21.69 24.28 3.07
CA ASP A 798 -21.87 25.56 2.38
C ASP A 798 -23.34 25.71 1.98
N PRO A 799 -24.19 26.22 2.89
CA PRO A 799 -25.63 26.35 2.64
C PRO A 799 -25.94 27.24 1.43
N ALA A 800 -25.13 28.28 1.19
CA ALA A 800 -25.33 29.22 0.09
C ALA A 800 -24.93 28.57 -1.26
N GLY A 801 -23.76 27.92 -1.29
CA GLY A 801 -23.29 27.11 -2.41
C GLY A 801 -24.28 26.00 -2.79
N SER A 802 -24.76 25.24 -1.79
CA SER A 802 -25.77 24.20 -1.98
C SER A 802 -27.09 24.73 -2.56
N ALA A 803 -27.55 25.89 -2.08
CA ALA A 803 -28.77 26.53 -2.56
C ALA A 803 -28.64 27.07 -4.00
N VAL A 804 -27.47 27.59 -4.42
CA VAL A 804 -27.28 28.04 -5.82
C VAL A 804 -27.25 26.86 -6.79
N LEU A 805 -26.75 25.69 -6.38
CA LEU A 805 -26.78 24.47 -7.21
C LEU A 805 -28.21 24.04 -7.57
N ARG A 806 -29.21 24.27 -6.71
CA ARG A 806 -30.63 23.99 -7.03
C ARG A 806 -31.17 24.83 -8.18
N ARG A 807 -30.57 26.00 -8.42
CA ARG A 807 -30.97 26.96 -9.46
C ARG A 807 -30.15 26.84 -10.74
N ILE A 808 -29.14 25.98 -10.79
CA ILE A 808 -28.26 25.87 -11.97
C ILE A 808 -29.09 25.51 -13.21
N GLY A 809 -28.92 26.27 -14.30
CA GLY A 809 -29.59 26.05 -15.58
C GLY A 809 -28.80 25.13 -16.51
N ARG A 810 -29.44 24.68 -17.61
CA ARG A 810 -28.76 23.91 -18.67
C ARG A 810 -27.57 24.67 -19.27
N ALA A 811 -27.68 25.99 -19.44
CA ALA A 811 -26.61 26.82 -19.99
C ALA A 811 -25.34 26.81 -19.11
N ALA A 812 -25.48 27.02 -17.80
CA ALA A 812 -24.36 26.97 -16.87
C ALA A 812 -23.74 25.55 -16.78
N ALA A 813 -24.57 24.50 -16.76
CA ALA A 813 -24.08 23.12 -16.82
C ALA A 813 -23.31 22.83 -18.12
N ARG A 814 -23.77 23.36 -19.25
CA ARG A 814 -23.08 23.24 -20.54
C ARG A 814 -21.71 23.90 -20.51
N GLU A 815 -21.63 25.14 -20.04
CA GLU A 815 -20.38 25.87 -19.93
C GLU A 815 -19.38 25.16 -18.99
N LEU A 816 -19.84 24.56 -17.89
CA LEU A 816 -18.99 23.76 -17.00
C LEU A 816 -18.49 22.48 -17.68
N ALA A 817 -19.36 21.74 -18.37
CA ALA A 817 -18.98 20.52 -19.08
C ALA A 817 -18.01 20.81 -20.23
N GLU A 818 -18.22 21.88 -21.00
CA GLU A 818 -17.32 22.31 -22.08
C GLU A 818 -15.98 22.81 -21.54
N ALA A 819 -15.97 23.53 -20.41
CA ALA A 819 -14.74 23.91 -19.73
C ALA A 819 -13.97 22.68 -19.21
N ALA A 820 -14.67 21.65 -18.73
CA ALA A 820 -14.07 20.40 -18.29
C ALA A 820 -13.52 19.53 -19.45
N LEU A 821 -14.04 19.67 -20.67
CA LEU A 821 -13.42 19.07 -21.88
C LEU A 821 -12.04 19.66 -22.18
N ILE A 822 -11.81 20.91 -21.78
CA ILE A 822 -10.49 21.56 -21.93
C ILE A 822 -9.57 21.07 -20.79
N GLY A 823 -10.03 21.16 -19.54
CA GLY A 823 -9.28 20.64 -18.40
C GLY A 823 -9.76 21.14 -17.05
N PRO A 824 -9.22 20.61 -15.94
CA PRO A 824 -9.69 20.87 -14.59
C PRO A 824 -9.58 22.34 -14.18
N VAL A 825 -8.56 23.06 -14.63
CA VAL A 825 -8.37 24.47 -14.23
C VAL A 825 -9.30 25.42 -14.98
N GLU A 826 -9.54 25.19 -16.28
CA GLU A 826 -10.55 25.95 -17.03
C GLU A 826 -11.96 25.70 -16.45
N ALA A 827 -12.25 24.46 -16.05
CA ALA A 827 -13.48 24.14 -15.31
C ALA A 827 -13.57 24.88 -13.98
N ALA A 828 -12.48 24.94 -13.19
CA ALA A 828 -12.44 25.69 -11.93
C ALA A 828 -12.66 27.20 -12.14
N ARG A 829 -11.98 27.79 -13.12
CA ARG A 829 -12.17 29.20 -13.51
C ARG A 829 -13.60 29.48 -13.96
N ARG A 830 -14.20 28.54 -14.70
CA ARG A 830 -15.60 28.66 -15.14
C ARG A 830 -16.57 28.52 -13.98
N LEU A 831 -16.29 27.63 -13.03
CA LEU A 831 -17.04 27.48 -11.79
C LEU A 831 -17.04 28.79 -10.98
N ASP A 832 -15.87 29.42 -10.81
CA ASP A 832 -15.74 30.71 -10.12
C ASP A 832 -16.57 31.82 -10.76
N ALA A 833 -16.63 31.84 -12.09
CA ALA A 833 -17.40 32.83 -12.82
C ALA A 833 -18.92 32.58 -12.75
N LEU A 834 -19.35 31.32 -12.77
CA LEU A 834 -20.76 30.95 -12.83
C LEU A 834 -21.43 30.81 -11.47
N LEU A 835 -20.69 30.33 -10.45
CA LEU A 835 -21.21 29.97 -9.14
C LEU A 835 -20.26 30.46 -8.02
N PRO A 836 -20.01 31.78 -7.93
CA PRO A 836 -19.10 32.36 -6.94
C PRO A 836 -19.54 32.13 -5.49
N GLU A 837 -20.81 31.77 -5.26
CA GLU A 837 -21.34 31.44 -3.93
C GLU A 837 -20.82 30.10 -3.39
N ILE A 838 -20.20 29.26 -4.23
CA ILE A 838 -19.58 28.00 -3.79
C ILE A 838 -18.18 28.29 -3.25
N THR A 839 -18.11 28.38 -1.93
CA THR A 839 -16.91 28.78 -1.17
C THR A 839 -16.19 27.61 -0.52
N ASP A 840 -16.90 26.52 -0.19
CA ASP A 840 -16.26 25.34 0.40
C ASP A 840 -15.40 24.58 -0.62
N PRO A 841 -14.10 24.33 -0.35
CA PRO A 841 -13.20 23.63 -1.27
C PRO A 841 -13.66 22.21 -1.64
N GLY A 842 -14.21 21.46 -0.70
CA GLY A 842 -14.67 20.08 -0.94
C GLY A 842 -15.88 20.05 -1.88
N LEU A 843 -16.83 20.95 -1.65
CA LEU A 843 -17.97 21.13 -2.55
C LEU A 843 -17.53 21.56 -3.95
N ARG A 844 -16.58 22.50 -4.06
CA ARG A 844 -16.03 22.94 -5.36
C ARG A 844 -15.43 21.76 -6.14
N THR A 845 -14.59 20.95 -5.50
CA THR A 845 -14.01 19.75 -6.11
C THR A 845 -15.10 18.79 -6.58
N ALA A 846 -16.12 18.52 -5.76
CA ALA A 846 -17.21 17.62 -6.13
C ALA A 846 -18.01 18.11 -7.35
N VAL A 847 -18.24 19.42 -7.49
CA VAL A 847 -18.89 20.00 -8.68
C VAL A 847 -18.01 19.83 -9.92
N LEU A 848 -16.70 20.06 -9.79
CA LEU A 848 -15.74 19.87 -10.88
C LEU A 848 -15.64 18.39 -11.29
N ASP A 849 -15.70 17.46 -10.34
CA ASP A 849 -15.72 16.02 -10.62
C ASP A 849 -16.96 15.60 -11.42
N GLN A 850 -18.13 16.17 -11.11
CA GLN A 850 -19.34 15.95 -11.91
C GLN A 850 -19.21 16.56 -13.31
N ALA A 851 -18.63 17.76 -13.44
CA ALA A 851 -18.37 18.35 -14.75
C ALA A 851 -17.39 17.52 -15.59
N ALA A 852 -16.34 16.98 -14.97
CA ALA A 852 -15.40 16.06 -15.61
C ALA A 852 -16.05 14.73 -16.01
N LEU A 853 -16.96 14.19 -15.19
CA LEU A 853 -17.77 13.01 -15.52
C LEU A 853 -18.65 13.26 -16.76
N ALA A 854 -19.29 14.44 -16.83
CA ALA A 854 -20.06 14.84 -18.01
C ALA A 854 -19.19 15.03 -19.26
N ALA A 855 -18.01 15.63 -19.12
CA ALA A 855 -17.03 15.75 -20.20
C ALA A 855 -16.59 14.37 -20.72
N ARG A 856 -16.32 13.39 -19.85
CA ARG A 856 -16.04 11.99 -20.27
C ARG A 856 -17.21 11.36 -21.02
N CYS A 857 -18.44 11.56 -20.56
CA CYS A 857 -19.63 11.11 -21.29
C CYS A 857 -19.69 11.73 -22.69
N LEU A 858 -19.44 13.04 -22.82
CA LEU A 858 -19.40 13.73 -24.11
C LEU A 858 -18.31 13.17 -25.05
N HIS A 859 -17.11 12.87 -24.53
CA HIS A 859 -16.06 12.19 -25.29
C HIS A 859 -16.51 10.83 -25.84
N ARG A 860 -17.22 10.04 -25.03
CA ARG A 860 -17.71 8.71 -25.44
C ARG A 860 -18.91 8.78 -26.39
N ILE A 861 -19.78 9.77 -26.26
CA ILE A 861 -20.86 10.05 -27.22
C ILE A 861 -20.25 10.46 -28.58
N ALA A 862 -19.23 11.32 -28.57
CA ALA A 862 -18.48 11.67 -29.78
C ALA A 862 -17.81 10.44 -30.41
N ALA A 863 -17.19 9.58 -29.59
CA ALA A 863 -16.57 8.34 -30.04
C ALA A 863 -17.52 7.38 -30.76
N LEU A 864 -18.79 7.37 -30.32
CA LEU A 864 -19.87 6.59 -30.89
C LEU A 864 -20.50 7.25 -32.13
N GLY A 865 -20.09 8.46 -32.51
CA GLY A 865 -20.66 9.21 -33.63
C GLY A 865 -22.11 9.67 -33.39
N LEU A 866 -22.52 9.78 -32.13
CA LEU A 866 -23.87 10.20 -31.76
C LEU A 866 -24.02 11.73 -31.82
N PRO A 867 -25.23 12.25 -32.11
CA PRO A 867 -25.47 13.70 -32.14
C PRO A 867 -25.44 14.33 -30.74
N GLY A 868 -25.41 15.67 -30.69
CA GLY A 868 -25.51 16.43 -29.44
C GLY A 868 -24.18 16.75 -28.74
N VAL A 869 -23.05 16.53 -29.42
CA VAL A 869 -21.71 16.89 -28.91
C VAL A 869 -21.38 18.37 -29.17
N PRO A 870 -20.64 19.06 -28.27
CA PRO A 870 -20.16 20.42 -28.49
C PRO A 870 -19.26 20.56 -29.71
N ASP A 871 -19.13 21.78 -30.23
CA ASP A 871 -18.24 22.11 -31.36
C ASP A 871 -16.77 21.74 -31.09
N LEU A 872 -16.33 21.72 -29.83
CA LEU A 872 -15.00 21.23 -29.44
C LEU A 872 -14.75 19.76 -29.82
N LEU A 873 -15.82 18.95 -29.88
CA LEU A 873 -15.77 17.53 -30.23
C LEU A 873 -16.42 17.22 -31.59
N ALA A 874 -16.99 18.22 -32.26
CA ALA A 874 -17.67 18.02 -33.53
C ALA A 874 -16.73 17.37 -34.55
N PRO A 875 -17.17 16.31 -35.26
CA PRO A 875 -16.34 15.62 -36.23
C PRO A 875 -15.93 16.59 -37.35
N ALA A 876 -14.65 16.53 -37.75
CA ALA A 876 -14.22 17.19 -38.98
C ALA A 876 -14.69 16.37 -40.20
N PRO A 877 -14.79 16.98 -41.40
CA PRO A 877 -14.97 16.22 -42.64
C PRO A 877 -13.81 15.22 -42.78
N GLY A 878 -14.09 13.92 -42.77
CA GLY A 878 -13.04 12.90 -42.81
C GLY A 878 -13.42 11.59 -42.12
N PRO A 879 -12.43 10.71 -41.84
CA PRO A 879 -12.62 9.49 -41.08
C PRO A 879 -13.14 9.79 -39.66
N PRO A 880 -14.04 8.94 -39.12
CA PRO A 880 -14.61 9.15 -37.80
C PRO A 880 -13.52 8.99 -36.73
N VAL A 881 -13.52 9.90 -35.75
CA VAL A 881 -12.68 9.82 -34.55
C VAL A 881 -13.44 9.08 -33.46
N ARG A 882 -12.86 7.99 -32.95
CA ARG A 882 -13.48 7.08 -32.01
C ARG A 882 -12.80 7.16 -30.64
N ARG A 883 -11.63 6.56 -30.45
CA ARG A 883 -10.92 6.44 -29.17
C ARG A 883 -10.28 7.76 -28.74
N PHE A 884 -9.76 8.54 -29.68
CA PHE A 884 -8.92 9.71 -29.40
C PHE A 884 -9.66 11.05 -29.44
N THR A 885 -10.94 11.10 -29.06
CA THR A 885 -11.71 12.36 -29.06
C THR A 885 -11.14 13.42 -28.09
N GLY A 886 -10.39 13.01 -27.06
CA GLY A 886 -9.59 13.88 -26.19
C GLY A 886 -8.59 14.77 -26.96
N ILE A 887 -7.94 14.19 -27.98
CA ILE A 887 -7.00 14.91 -28.85
C ILE A 887 -7.72 16.02 -29.62
N VAL A 888 -8.96 15.78 -30.07
CA VAL A 888 -9.75 16.76 -30.83
C VAL A 888 -10.05 18.00 -29.98
N ALA A 889 -10.61 17.79 -28.78
CA ALA A 889 -10.92 18.89 -27.86
C ALA A 889 -9.67 19.64 -27.41
N GLY A 890 -8.65 18.92 -26.95
CA GLY A 890 -7.40 19.51 -26.47
C GLY A 890 -6.63 20.25 -27.58
N GLY A 891 -6.57 19.67 -28.78
CA GLY A 891 -5.90 20.27 -29.92
C GLY A 891 -6.58 21.55 -30.40
N ARG A 892 -7.92 21.58 -30.45
CA ARG A 892 -8.70 22.80 -30.75
C ARG A 892 -8.55 23.85 -29.66
N ALA A 893 -8.59 23.46 -28.38
CA ALA A 893 -8.39 24.38 -27.27
C ALA A 893 -6.98 25.03 -27.32
N LEU A 894 -5.95 24.23 -27.59
CA LEU A 894 -4.57 24.71 -27.71
C LEU A 894 -4.38 25.63 -28.93
N ALA A 895 -4.97 25.29 -30.07
CA ALA A 895 -4.99 26.16 -31.24
C ALA A 895 -5.65 27.51 -30.92
N ASN A 896 -6.82 27.50 -30.27
CA ASN A 896 -7.53 28.70 -29.84
C ASN A 896 -6.72 29.56 -28.84
N VAL A 897 -5.90 28.95 -28.00
CA VAL A 897 -4.98 29.67 -27.09
C VAL A 897 -3.92 30.43 -27.90
N LEU A 898 -3.26 29.74 -28.83
CA LEU A 898 -2.18 30.32 -29.63
C LEU A 898 -2.69 31.38 -30.63
N GLU A 899 -3.84 31.14 -31.26
CA GLU A 899 -4.50 32.11 -32.14
C GLU A 899 -4.94 33.37 -31.39
N ARG A 900 -5.46 33.24 -30.16
CA ARG A 900 -5.77 34.42 -29.31
C ARG A 900 -4.50 35.14 -28.87
N ALA A 901 -3.41 34.42 -28.62
CA ALA A 901 -2.12 35.04 -28.31
C ALA A 901 -1.60 35.87 -29.49
N MET A 902 -1.83 35.43 -30.74
CA MET A 902 -1.47 36.19 -31.95
C MET A 902 -2.14 37.56 -32.04
N GLN A 903 -3.32 37.73 -31.43
CA GLN A 903 -4.07 38.99 -31.39
C GLN A 903 -3.51 39.99 -30.35
N ARG A 904 -2.53 39.58 -29.53
CA ARG A 904 -1.91 40.42 -28.50
C ARG A 904 -0.64 41.12 -29.01
N PRO A 905 -0.19 42.21 -28.36
CA PRO A 905 1.09 42.84 -28.67
C PRO A 905 2.29 41.88 -28.47
N PRO A 906 3.32 41.92 -29.34
CA PRO A 906 4.58 41.19 -29.14
C PRO A 906 5.25 41.48 -27.79
N GLY A 907 5.87 40.46 -27.21
CA GLY A 907 6.59 40.53 -25.93
C GLY A 907 5.71 40.26 -24.70
N GLN A 908 4.40 40.05 -24.85
CA GLN A 908 3.54 39.66 -23.73
C GLN A 908 3.64 38.16 -23.44
N VAL A 909 3.74 37.84 -22.15
CA VAL A 909 3.63 36.48 -21.61
C VAL A 909 2.36 36.41 -20.79
N HIS A 910 1.62 35.31 -20.94
CA HIS A 910 0.57 34.95 -20.01
C HIS A 910 0.63 33.46 -19.73
N VAL A 911 0.25 33.08 -18.53
CA VAL A 911 0.15 31.67 -18.16
C VAL A 911 -1.30 31.25 -18.42
N THR A 912 -1.48 30.12 -19.09
CA THR A 912 -2.76 29.44 -19.23
C THR A 912 -2.55 27.99 -18.89
N ASP A 913 -3.54 27.34 -18.31
CA ASP A 913 -3.47 25.90 -18.17
C ASP A 913 -3.56 25.24 -19.53
N LEU A 914 -2.73 24.22 -19.70
CA LEU A 914 -2.77 23.40 -20.89
C LEU A 914 -3.92 22.42 -20.76
N PRO A 915 -4.62 22.13 -21.86
CA PRO A 915 -5.54 21.02 -21.86
C PRO A 915 -4.81 19.73 -21.51
N ASP A 916 -5.50 18.79 -20.87
CA ASP A 916 -4.95 17.45 -20.60
C ASP A 916 -4.88 16.67 -21.92
N LEU A 917 -3.91 17.05 -22.74
CA LEU A 917 -3.46 16.30 -23.89
C LEU A 917 -2.76 15.07 -23.30
N ASP A 918 -3.57 14.02 -23.07
CA ASP A 918 -3.21 12.68 -22.59
C ASP A 918 -1.69 12.52 -22.55
N ARG A 919 -1.11 12.53 -21.31
CA ARG A 919 0.29 12.83 -20.87
C ARG A 919 1.47 12.23 -21.68
N ARG A 920 1.24 11.70 -22.85
CA ARG A 920 2.20 11.33 -23.89
C ARG A 920 2.84 12.59 -24.50
N PRO A 921 4.09 12.50 -24.99
CA PRO A 921 4.66 13.51 -25.86
C PRO A 921 3.73 13.67 -27.07
N LEU A 922 3.38 14.91 -27.42
CA LEU A 922 2.47 15.20 -28.52
C LEU A 922 2.91 14.47 -29.82
N PRO A 923 2.20 13.41 -30.25
CA PRO A 923 2.62 12.60 -31.38
C PRO A 923 2.32 13.27 -32.73
N PHE A 924 1.67 14.44 -32.74
CA PHE A 924 1.30 15.13 -33.98
C PHE A 924 2.49 15.57 -34.84
N LEU A 925 3.75 15.46 -34.37
CA LEU A 925 4.95 15.74 -35.19
C LEU A 925 5.63 14.48 -35.71
N ARG A 926 4.94 13.37 -35.49
CA ARG A 926 5.30 12.02 -35.89
C ARG A 926 4.12 11.38 -36.64
N LEU A 927 3.20 12.18 -37.21
CA LEU A 927 2.02 11.66 -37.90
C LEU A 927 2.42 10.87 -39.14
N GLY A 928 3.40 11.34 -39.90
CA GLY A 928 3.97 10.56 -41.00
C GLY A 928 4.62 9.26 -40.51
N ALA A 929 5.33 9.29 -39.39
CA ALA A 929 5.94 8.11 -38.79
C ALA A 929 4.89 7.11 -38.29
N LEU A 930 3.81 7.60 -37.67
CA LEU A 930 2.67 6.80 -37.23
C LEU A 930 1.95 6.20 -38.45
N ALA A 931 1.71 7.00 -39.48
CA ALA A 931 1.12 6.57 -40.75
C ALA A 931 1.94 5.51 -41.47
N LEU A 932 3.25 5.66 -41.50
CA LEU A 932 4.14 4.63 -42.04
C LEU A 932 4.11 3.37 -41.17
N GLY A 933 4.01 3.52 -39.86
CA GLY A 933 3.83 2.39 -38.94
C GLY A 933 2.57 1.57 -39.24
N VAL A 934 1.44 2.21 -39.57
CA VAL A 934 0.16 1.51 -39.76
C VAL A 934 0.11 0.61 -41.00
N VAL A 935 0.97 0.87 -41.99
CA VAL A 935 0.90 0.14 -43.26
C VAL A 935 1.54 -1.24 -43.21
N TRP A 936 2.32 -1.56 -42.18
CA TRP A 936 3.08 -2.80 -42.15
C TRP A 936 2.22 -4.04 -41.87
N PRO A 937 2.61 -5.24 -42.38
CA PRO A 937 1.80 -6.46 -42.28
C PRO A 937 1.78 -7.07 -40.88
N TRP A 938 2.83 -6.89 -40.07
CA TRP A 938 2.90 -7.38 -38.68
C TRP A 938 2.05 -6.58 -37.71
N VAL A 939 1.61 -5.36 -38.09
CA VAL A 939 0.68 -4.60 -37.25
C VAL A 939 -0.65 -5.33 -37.17
N THR A 940 -1.07 -5.65 -35.96
CA THR A 940 -2.37 -6.31 -35.73
C THR A 940 -3.52 -5.44 -36.25
N PRO A 941 -4.65 -6.03 -36.68
CA PRO A 941 -5.82 -5.27 -37.11
C PRO A 941 -6.27 -4.23 -36.07
N TYR A 942 -6.20 -4.60 -34.78
CA TYR A 942 -6.53 -3.72 -33.67
C TYR A 942 -5.56 -2.52 -33.57
N ALA A 943 -4.25 -2.76 -33.55
CA ALA A 943 -3.25 -1.69 -33.49
C ALA A 943 -3.34 -0.75 -34.69
N ARG A 944 -3.53 -1.30 -35.90
CA ARG A 944 -3.75 -0.51 -37.13
C ARG A 944 -5.00 0.37 -37.02
N SER A 945 -6.10 -0.20 -36.55
CA SER A 945 -7.35 0.55 -36.33
C SER A 945 -7.17 1.67 -35.30
N ARG A 946 -6.44 1.41 -34.20
CA ARG A 946 -6.11 2.41 -33.18
C ARG A 946 -5.27 3.54 -33.75
N ASP A 947 -4.20 3.22 -34.46
CA ASP A 947 -3.26 4.24 -34.94
C ASP A 947 -3.88 5.07 -36.08
N LEU A 948 -4.72 4.47 -36.93
CA LEU A 948 -5.53 5.23 -37.91
C LEU A 948 -6.54 6.16 -37.25
N ASP A 949 -7.14 5.74 -36.14
CA ASP A 949 -8.05 6.56 -35.36
C ASP A 949 -7.33 7.74 -34.68
N GLU A 950 -6.10 7.52 -34.20
CA GLU A 950 -5.24 8.58 -33.68
C GLU A 950 -4.87 9.60 -34.77
N LEU A 951 -4.47 9.13 -35.97
CA LEU A 951 -4.23 9.99 -37.13
C LEU A 951 -5.47 10.81 -37.49
N SER A 952 -6.64 10.18 -37.47
CA SER A 952 -7.93 10.84 -37.75
C SER A 952 -8.23 11.92 -36.71
N ALA A 953 -7.93 11.66 -35.42
CA ALA A 953 -8.11 12.63 -34.35
C ALA A 953 -7.24 13.87 -34.54
N TRP A 954 -5.97 13.68 -34.90
CA TRP A 954 -5.07 14.80 -35.19
C TRP A 954 -5.49 15.59 -36.41
N ALA A 955 -5.86 14.92 -37.50
CA ALA A 955 -6.38 15.56 -38.71
C ALA A 955 -7.67 16.37 -38.44
N ALA A 956 -8.46 15.98 -37.44
CA ALA A 956 -9.65 16.71 -37.02
C ALA A 956 -9.36 17.98 -36.18
N THR A 957 -8.09 18.28 -35.91
CA THR A 957 -7.63 19.49 -35.21
C THR A 957 -6.93 20.46 -36.17
N PRO A 958 -6.92 21.77 -35.86
CA PRO A 958 -6.07 22.72 -36.58
C PRO A 958 -4.59 22.33 -36.56
N LEU A 959 -4.12 21.64 -35.51
CA LEU A 959 -2.72 21.24 -35.33
C LEU A 959 -2.24 20.20 -36.36
N GLY A 960 -3.14 19.32 -36.81
CA GLY A 960 -2.87 18.25 -37.77
C GLY A 960 -3.36 18.53 -39.18
N ASP A 961 -3.68 19.79 -39.53
CA ASP A 961 -4.29 20.12 -40.83
C ASP A 961 -3.34 20.01 -42.04
N GLY A 962 -2.05 19.71 -41.81
CA GLY A 962 -1.03 19.60 -42.86
C GLY A 962 -0.56 20.94 -43.44
N THR A 963 -0.98 22.08 -42.90
CA THR A 963 -0.65 23.41 -43.45
C THR A 963 0.78 23.88 -43.16
N GLY A 964 1.50 23.18 -42.29
CA GLY A 964 2.83 23.59 -41.84
C GLY A 964 2.84 24.80 -40.90
N ARG A 965 1.67 25.30 -40.47
CA ARG A 965 1.53 26.44 -39.53
C ARG A 965 1.98 26.17 -38.10
N TRP A 966 2.29 24.93 -37.78
CA TRP A 966 2.64 24.45 -36.44
C TRP A 966 4.04 23.84 -36.42
N SER A 967 4.77 24.12 -35.35
CA SER A 967 6.11 23.57 -35.12
C SER A 967 6.32 23.26 -33.64
N GLU A 968 6.83 22.07 -33.34
CA GLU A 968 7.40 21.79 -32.03
C GLU A 968 8.83 22.29 -31.99
N VAL A 969 9.14 22.93 -30.88
CA VAL A 969 10.45 23.47 -30.62
C VAL A 969 10.90 23.03 -29.24
N ARG A 970 12.19 22.70 -29.14
CA ARG A 970 12.85 22.43 -27.87
C ARG A 970 13.65 23.65 -27.49
N LEU A 971 13.43 24.13 -26.26
CA LEU A 971 14.03 25.34 -25.74
C LEU A 971 14.93 25.02 -24.54
N THR A 972 16.09 25.66 -24.44
CA THR A 972 16.95 25.64 -23.25
C THR A 972 17.05 27.03 -22.67
N GLY A 973 16.83 27.20 -21.36
CA GLY A 973 16.75 28.53 -20.73
C GLY A 973 17.01 28.51 -19.21
N PRO A 974 17.09 29.68 -18.57
CA PRO A 974 17.58 29.85 -17.19
C PRO A 974 16.60 29.43 -16.09
N GLY A 975 15.40 28.94 -16.42
CA GLY A 975 14.39 28.52 -15.45
C GLY A 975 13.68 27.23 -15.85
N ASP A 976 13.04 26.59 -14.87
CA ASP A 976 12.12 25.48 -15.11
C ASP A 976 10.82 26.11 -15.62
N GLY A 977 10.75 26.35 -16.94
CA GLY A 977 9.63 27.08 -17.55
C GLY A 977 8.29 26.52 -17.08
N HIS A 978 7.36 27.37 -16.66
CA HIS A 978 6.08 26.86 -16.21
C HIS A 978 5.31 26.35 -17.44
N GLY A 979 4.93 25.07 -17.43
CA GLY A 979 4.00 24.54 -18.43
C GLY A 979 2.76 25.44 -18.48
N GLY A 980 2.36 25.87 -19.68
CA GLY A 980 1.28 26.82 -19.87
C GLY A 980 1.71 28.27 -20.14
N GLU A 981 3.00 28.59 -20.07
CA GLU A 981 3.47 29.91 -20.50
C GLU A 981 3.27 30.13 -22.00
N VAL A 982 2.44 31.11 -22.37
CA VAL A 982 2.15 31.51 -23.74
C VAL A 982 2.83 32.84 -24.05
N TRP A 983 3.75 32.79 -25.01
CA TRP A 983 4.55 33.88 -25.51
C TRP A 983 4.03 34.38 -26.84
N ARG A 984 3.83 35.69 -26.95
CA ARG A 984 3.64 36.34 -28.26
C ARG A 984 4.97 36.86 -28.79
N LEU A 985 5.52 36.18 -29.79
CA LEU A 985 6.72 36.60 -30.53
C LEU A 985 6.32 37.65 -31.59
N PRO A 986 7.23 38.20 -32.42
CA PRO A 986 6.85 39.16 -33.47
C PRO A 986 5.98 38.55 -34.57
N ASP A 987 6.36 37.38 -35.06
CA ASP A 987 5.77 36.66 -36.21
C ASP A 987 4.88 35.47 -35.78
N SER A 988 5.03 35.00 -34.55
CA SER A 988 4.43 33.76 -34.07
C SER A 988 3.93 33.83 -32.64
N ALA A 989 3.18 32.82 -32.22
CA ALA A 989 2.84 32.56 -30.83
C ALA A 989 3.46 31.23 -30.41
N LEU A 990 3.85 31.11 -29.16
CA LEU A 990 4.49 29.92 -28.62
C LEU A 990 3.88 29.61 -27.26
N VAL A 991 3.68 28.33 -26.95
CA VAL A 991 3.25 27.87 -25.63
C VAL A 991 4.17 26.77 -25.13
N ILE A 992 4.66 26.91 -23.90
CA ILE A 992 5.47 25.89 -23.24
C ILE A 992 4.53 24.77 -22.80
N LEU A 993 4.74 23.56 -23.33
CA LEU A 993 3.92 22.39 -23.02
C LEU A 993 4.43 21.67 -21.77
N ARG A 994 5.74 21.60 -21.61
CA ARG A 994 6.43 20.98 -20.48
C ARG A 994 7.63 21.81 -20.07
N GLY A 995 7.79 21.97 -18.76
CA GLY A 995 8.91 22.65 -18.12
C GLY A 995 10.15 21.79 -17.92
N ASP A 996 10.25 20.63 -18.59
CA ASP A 996 11.45 19.80 -18.56
C ASP A 996 12.64 20.51 -19.22
N ARG A 997 13.87 20.03 -19.01
CA ARG A 997 15.07 20.57 -19.68
C ARG A 997 15.60 19.53 -20.66
N PRO A 998 15.57 19.78 -21.99
CA PRO A 998 15.02 20.96 -22.67
C PRO A 998 13.49 21.03 -22.63
N ALA A 999 12.92 22.24 -22.57
CA ALA A 999 11.48 22.47 -22.49
C ALA A 999 10.85 22.23 -23.86
N THR A 1000 9.73 21.50 -23.87
CA THR A 1000 8.97 21.26 -25.09
C THR A 1000 7.92 22.34 -25.27
N ALA A 1001 7.91 23.01 -26.42
CA ALA A 1001 6.94 24.06 -26.72
C ALA A 1001 6.30 23.88 -28.11
N LEU A 1002 5.06 24.36 -28.24
CA LEU A 1002 4.34 24.43 -29.50
C LEU A 1002 4.35 25.86 -30.01
N ARG A 1003 4.73 26.05 -31.27
CA ARG A 1003 4.75 27.33 -31.96
C ARG A 1003 3.76 27.35 -33.12
N TYR A 1004 3.08 28.47 -33.27
CA TYR A 1004 2.09 28.76 -34.30
C TYR A 1004 2.48 30.00 -35.10
N THR A 1005 2.32 29.95 -36.42
CA THR A 1005 2.38 31.11 -37.31
C THR A 1005 1.22 31.05 -38.32
N PRO A 1006 0.55 32.18 -38.64
CA PRO A 1006 -0.58 32.18 -39.57
C PRO A 1006 -0.24 31.73 -41.01
N ASP A 1007 0.99 31.97 -41.47
CA ASP A 1007 1.44 31.81 -42.86
C ASP A 1007 2.32 30.57 -43.11
N GLY A 1008 2.68 29.83 -42.05
CA GLY A 1008 3.64 28.73 -42.12
C GLY A 1008 5.12 29.15 -42.12
N GLU A 1009 5.41 30.46 -42.07
CA GLU A 1009 6.78 30.98 -42.05
C GLU A 1009 7.27 31.20 -40.62
N PHE A 1010 8.36 30.52 -40.26
CA PHE A 1010 8.95 30.62 -38.92
C PHE A 1010 10.30 31.35 -38.97
N THR A 1011 10.40 32.50 -38.30
CA THR A 1011 11.69 33.17 -38.04
C THR A 1011 12.49 32.51 -36.92
N ASP A 1012 13.75 32.92 -36.74
CA ASP A 1012 14.64 32.43 -35.68
C ASP A 1012 14.39 33.07 -34.29
N THR A 1013 13.30 33.81 -34.11
CA THR A 1013 13.02 34.55 -32.87
C THR A 1013 12.66 33.62 -31.72
N VAL A 1014 13.47 33.61 -30.66
CA VAL A 1014 13.20 32.91 -29.38
C VAL A 1014 12.54 33.82 -28.35
N PRO A 1015 11.81 33.24 -27.37
CA PRO A 1015 11.50 33.95 -26.14
C PRO A 1015 12.77 34.51 -25.44
N PRO A 1016 12.74 35.73 -24.87
CA PRO A 1016 13.85 36.29 -24.11
C PRO A 1016 14.40 35.32 -23.05
N GLY A 1017 15.72 35.10 -23.07
CA GLY A 1017 16.41 34.18 -22.16
C GLY A 1017 16.41 32.72 -22.58
N TRP A 1018 15.73 32.35 -23.67
CA TRP A 1018 15.71 30.97 -24.18
C TRP A 1018 16.59 30.82 -25.42
N GLU A 1019 17.07 29.60 -25.65
CA GLU A 1019 17.87 29.20 -26.81
C GLU A 1019 17.19 28.03 -27.54
N TRP A 1020 17.33 27.98 -28.87
CA TRP A 1020 16.84 26.87 -29.66
C TRP A 1020 17.74 25.64 -29.47
N ASN A 1021 17.14 24.52 -29.09
CA ASN A 1021 17.82 23.22 -29.07
C ASN A 1021 17.49 22.41 -30.34
N ALA A 1022 16.21 22.35 -30.71
CA ALA A 1022 15.76 21.66 -31.91
C ALA A 1022 14.46 22.26 -32.46
N ARG A 1023 14.25 22.11 -33.78
CA ARG A 1023 13.00 22.46 -34.46
C ARG A 1023 12.51 21.30 -35.29
N LEU A 1024 11.23 20.97 -35.11
CA LEU A 1024 10.53 20.00 -35.93
C LEU A 1024 9.38 20.72 -36.63
N ARG A 1025 9.50 20.84 -37.95
CA ARG A 1025 8.41 21.30 -38.81
C ARG A 1025 7.51 20.12 -39.15
N HIS A 1026 6.21 20.39 -39.07
CA HIS A 1026 5.15 19.49 -39.48
C HIS A 1026 4.93 19.56 -41.00
N GLY A 1027 4.67 18.43 -41.64
CA GLY A 1027 4.41 18.37 -43.08
C GLY A 1027 3.33 17.36 -43.52
N TRP A 1028 3.02 16.34 -42.72
CA TRP A 1028 2.13 15.25 -43.13
C TRP A 1028 0.97 15.05 -42.15
N GLY A 1029 -0.23 14.73 -42.63
CA GLY A 1029 -1.38 14.41 -41.77
C GLY A 1029 -2.68 15.15 -42.08
N SER A 1030 -2.79 15.81 -43.23
CA SER A 1030 -4.05 16.49 -43.62
C SER A 1030 -5.24 15.52 -43.61
N PRO A 1031 -6.48 16.01 -43.36
CA PRO A 1031 -7.69 15.17 -43.41
C PRO A 1031 -7.79 14.31 -44.67
N ASP A 1032 -7.46 14.89 -45.83
CA ASP A 1032 -7.50 14.19 -47.11
C ASP A 1032 -6.43 13.09 -47.21
N ALA A 1033 -5.22 13.34 -46.73
CA ALA A 1033 -4.14 12.36 -46.73
C ALA A 1033 -4.44 11.18 -45.78
N VAL A 1034 -4.93 11.46 -44.57
CA VAL A 1034 -5.32 10.41 -43.61
C VAL A 1034 -6.51 9.59 -44.15
N ALA A 1035 -7.52 10.26 -44.73
CA ALA A 1035 -8.65 9.58 -45.35
C ALA A 1035 -8.21 8.71 -46.54
N ALA A 1036 -7.29 9.21 -47.38
CA ALA A 1036 -6.74 8.47 -48.50
C ALA A 1036 -5.94 7.24 -48.04
N LEU A 1037 -5.10 7.37 -47.01
CA LEU A 1037 -4.35 6.26 -46.42
C LEU A 1037 -5.29 5.15 -45.92
N GLY A 1038 -6.34 5.52 -45.17
CA GLY A 1038 -7.33 4.56 -44.68
C GLY A 1038 -8.05 3.81 -45.80
N ARG A 1039 -8.43 4.51 -46.89
CA ARG A 1039 -9.03 3.88 -48.08
C ARG A 1039 -8.04 2.93 -48.78
N LEU A 1040 -6.80 3.37 -48.99
CA LEU A 1040 -5.76 2.57 -49.64
C LEU A 1040 -5.47 1.28 -48.86
N LEU A 1041 -5.41 1.34 -47.53
CA LEU A 1041 -5.24 0.15 -46.69
C LEU A 1041 -6.43 -0.81 -46.81
N ALA A 1042 -7.66 -0.29 -46.89
CA ALA A 1042 -8.84 -1.12 -47.08
C ALA A 1042 -8.90 -1.76 -48.49
N GLU A 1043 -8.47 -1.04 -49.52
CA GLU A 1043 -8.49 -1.49 -50.92
C GLU A 1043 -7.32 -2.42 -51.28
N ARG A 1044 -6.12 -2.13 -50.79
CA ARG A 1044 -4.86 -2.78 -51.20
C ARG A 1044 -4.26 -3.69 -50.13
N GLY A 1045 -4.75 -3.62 -48.89
CA GLY A 1045 -4.16 -4.31 -47.75
C GLY A 1045 -2.84 -3.68 -47.27
N PRO A 1046 -2.16 -4.33 -46.30
CA PRO A 1046 -0.86 -3.88 -45.80
C PRO A 1046 0.20 -3.78 -46.91
N LEU A 1047 1.13 -2.84 -46.75
CA LEU A 1047 2.26 -2.65 -47.66
C LEU A 1047 3.28 -3.80 -47.49
N PRO A 1048 3.60 -4.56 -48.55
CA PRO A 1048 4.65 -5.57 -48.48
C PRO A 1048 6.01 -4.91 -48.18
N PRO A 1049 6.76 -5.38 -47.17
CA PRO A 1049 8.06 -4.81 -46.85
C PRO A 1049 9.10 -5.16 -47.92
N ASP A 1050 9.90 -4.19 -48.37
CA ASP A 1050 11.03 -4.41 -49.27
C ASP A 1050 12.36 -4.07 -48.56
N PRO A 1051 13.21 -5.08 -48.27
CA PRO A 1051 14.54 -4.86 -47.71
C PRO A 1051 15.41 -3.85 -48.44
N ALA A 1052 15.20 -3.65 -49.75
CA ALA A 1052 15.93 -2.68 -50.54
C ALA A 1052 15.77 -1.25 -50.01
N TRP A 1053 14.64 -0.90 -49.38
CA TRP A 1053 14.45 0.44 -48.80
C TRP A 1053 15.39 0.71 -47.63
N ALA A 1054 15.59 -0.27 -46.74
CA ALA A 1054 16.54 -0.14 -45.63
C ALA A 1054 17.99 -0.14 -46.12
N LEU A 1055 18.32 -0.93 -47.14
CA LEU A 1055 19.65 -0.92 -47.74
C LEU A 1055 19.95 0.41 -48.44
N ASP A 1056 19.00 0.94 -49.23
CA ASP A 1056 19.11 2.25 -49.89
C ASP A 1056 19.23 3.39 -48.88
N LEU A 1057 18.46 3.34 -47.78
CA LEU A 1057 18.58 4.33 -46.70
C LEU A 1057 19.95 4.25 -46.01
N ALA A 1058 20.43 3.05 -45.70
CA ALA A 1058 21.76 2.85 -45.10
C ALA A 1058 22.86 3.40 -46.00
N ASP A 1059 22.83 3.08 -47.30
CA ASP A 1059 23.84 3.48 -48.26
C ASP A 1059 23.83 5.00 -48.51
N ARG A 1060 22.66 5.62 -48.63
CA ARG A 1060 22.54 7.07 -48.89
C ARG A 1060 22.82 7.93 -47.66
N ALA A 1061 22.37 7.50 -46.48
CA ALA A 1061 22.53 8.26 -45.24
C ALA A 1061 23.85 7.96 -44.51
N GLY A 1062 24.58 6.90 -44.91
CA GLY A 1062 25.81 6.47 -44.25
C GLY A 1062 25.58 5.92 -42.84
N ILE A 1063 24.40 5.35 -42.57
CA ILE A 1063 24.03 4.77 -41.27
C ILE A 1063 24.15 3.25 -41.28
N SER A 1064 24.15 2.63 -40.09
CA SER A 1064 24.19 1.17 -40.00
C SER A 1064 22.94 0.54 -40.62
N ARG A 1065 23.07 -0.70 -41.14
CA ARG A 1065 21.93 -1.44 -41.66
C ARG A 1065 20.85 -1.69 -40.60
N ALA A 1066 21.25 -1.91 -39.34
CA ALA A 1066 20.33 -2.01 -38.21
C ALA A 1066 19.53 -0.71 -38.04
N ASP A 1067 20.21 0.44 -38.01
CA ASP A 1067 19.54 1.73 -37.85
C ASP A 1067 18.58 2.04 -39.00
N ALA A 1068 18.97 1.75 -40.23
CA ALA A 1068 18.11 1.92 -41.39
C ALA A 1068 16.91 0.96 -41.37
N ALA A 1069 17.11 -0.30 -40.98
CA ALA A 1069 16.04 -1.28 -40.83
C ALA A 1069 15.02 -0.86 -39.77
N HIS A 1070 15.51 -0.43 -38.60
CA HIS A 1070 14.66 0.06 -37.52
C HIS A 1070 13.97 1.39 -37.87
N ALA A 1071 14.61 2.23 -38.67
CA ALA A 1071 13.96 3.41 -39.23
C ALA A 1071 12.84 2.98 -40.18
N CYS A 1072 13.07 2.11 -41.17
CA CYS A 1072 12.04 1.71 -42.13
C CYS A 1072 10.88 0.93 -41.49
N PHE A 1073 11.16 -0.05 -40.63
CA PHE A 1073 10.19 -1.09 -40.27
C PHE A 1073 9.70 -1.06 -38.81
N GLY A 1074 10.46 -0.52 -37.85
CA GLY A 1074 10.03 -0.48 -36.44
C GLY A 1074 11.04 -1.06 -35.45
N GLU A 1075 10.57 -1.75 -34.41
CA GLU A 1075 11.39 -2.41 -33.37
C GLU A 1075 11.62 -3.91 -33.71
N PRO A 1076 12.53 -4.65 -33.05
CA PRO A 1076 12.89 -6.02 -33.44
C PRO A 1076 11.74 -7.01 -33.16
N GLY A 1077 11.48 -7.94 -34.08
CA GLY A 1077 10.31 -8.85 -34.10
C GLY A 1077 9.38 -8.59 -35.30
N ASP A 1078 9.44 -7.36 -35.81
CA ASP A 1078 8.64 -6.83 -36.91
C ASP A 1078 9.45 -6.68 -38.22
N VAL A 1079 10.70 -7.13 -38.25
CA VAL A 1079 11.62 -6.92 -39.38
C VAL A 1079 11.60 -8.14 -40.30
N PRO A 1080 11.60 -7.98 -41.64
CA PRO A 1080 11.78 -9.10 -42.57
C PRO A 1080 12.98 -9.97 -42.17
N PRO A 1081 12.87 -11.32 -42.24
CA PRO A 1081 13.94 -12.24 -41.83
C PRO A 1081 15.29 -11.94 -42.47
N GLU A 1082 15.28 -11.39 -43.70
CA GLU A 1082 16.46 -10.98 -44.46
C GLU A 1082 17.27 -9.86 -43.79
N ILE A 1083 16.67 -9.13 -42.84
CA ILE A 1083 17.28 -7.99 -42.14
C ILE A 1083 17.27 -8.17 -40.60
N ALA A 1084 16.55 -9.18 -40.08
CA ALA A 1084 16.44 -9.48 -38.64
C ALA A 1084 17.77 -9.76 -37.92
N GLY A 1085 18.86 -10.04 -38.66
CA GLY A 1085 20.20 -10.29 -38.11
C GLY A 1085 21.16 -9.09 -38.06
N THR A 1086 20.69 -7.85 -38.27
CA THR A 1086 21.59 -6.69 -38.51
C THR A 1086 22.26 -6.07 -37.28
N GLY A 1087 22.03 -6.58 -36.07
CA GLY A 1087 22.59 -6.06 -34.82
C GLY A 1087 21.72 -4.99 -34.15
N ARG A 1088 22.15 -4.48 -32.99
CA ARG A 1088 21.40 -3.48 -32.20
C ARG A 1088 21.52 -2.07 -32.84
N PRO A 1089 20.42 -1.31 -33.01
CA PRO A 1089 20.48 0.04 -33.58
C PRO A 1089 21.26 0.99 -32.66
N ALA A 1090 22.09 1.86 -33.25
CA ALA A 1090 22.93 2.83 -32.54
C ALA A 1090 22.33 4.24 -32.50
N LEU A 1091 21.46 4.60 -33.44
CA LEU A 1091 20.75 5.88 -33.44
C LEU A 1091 19.78 5.96 -32.26
N SER A 1092 19.46 7.17 -31.82
CA SER A 1092 18.39 7.34 -30.83
C SER A 1092 17.01 7.12 -31.46
N THR A 1093 16.03 6.68 -30.66
CA THR A 1093 14.63 6.50 -31.09
C THR A 1093 14.04 7.77 -31.71
N GLY A 1094 14.44 8.96 -31.22
CA GLY A 1094 14.01 10.24 -31.76
C GLY A 1094 14.48 10.47 -33.20
N VAL A 1095 15.74 10.13 -33.51
CA VAL A 1095 16.28 10.24 -34.87
C VAL A 1095 15.62 9.24 -35.81
N ARG A 1096 15.46 7.98 -35.38
CA ARG A 1096 14.76 6.95 -36.19
C ARG A 1096 13.33 7.34 -36.49
N THR A 1097 12.61 7.88 -35.50
CA THR A 1097 11.24 8.36 -35.69
C THR A 1097 11.18 9.52 -36.66
N ARG A 1098 12.18 10.41 -36.66
CA ARG A 1098 12.23 11.51 -37.64
C ARG A 1098 12.54 11.04 -39.05
N LEU A 1099 13.38 10.02 -39.22
CA LEU A 1099 13.57 9.37 -40.52
C LEU A 1099 12.24 8.80 -41.04
N ARG A 1100 11.48 8.10 -40.20
CA ARG A 1100 10.13 7.59 -40.54
C ARG A 1100 9.19 8.68 -41.02
N GLU A 1101 9.14 9.79 -40.27
CA GLU A 1101 8.31 10.94 -40.62
C GLU A 1101 8.61 11.44 -42.03
N LEU A 1102 9.90 11.52 -42.39
CA LEU A 1102 10.33 12.01 -43.69
C LEU A 1102 10.19 10.99 -44.82
N MET A 1103 10.11 9.70 -44.50
CA MET A 1103 9.84 8.65 -45.48
C MET A 1103 8.36 8.58 -45.88
N MET A 1104 7.43 9.17 -45.12
CA MET A 1104 6.02 9.15 -45.47
C MET A 1104 5.69 10.14 -46.59
N PRO A 1105 5.37 9.71 -47.82
CA PRO A 1105 5.12 10.61 -48.95
C PRO A 1105 3.86 11.47 -48.73
N ASP A 1106 3.83 12.66 -49.32
CA ASP A 1106 2.73 13.62 -49.18
C ASP A 1106 1.41 13.03 -49.71
N ASP A 1107 1.47 12.31 -50.84
CA ASP A 1107 0.40 11.43 -51.31
C ASP A 1107 0.65 9.99 -50.84
N PRO A 1108 -0.18 9.43 -49.94
CA PRO A 1108 0.00 8.06 -49.45
C PRO A 1108 -0.10 6.99 -50.54
N ALA A 1109 -0.68 7.27 -51.71
CA ALA A 1109 -0.76 6.30 -52.82
C ALA A 1109 0.63 5.91 -53.36
N VAL A 1110 1.62 6.80 -53.19
CA VAL A 1110 3.00 6.60 -53.61
C VAL A 1110 3.63 5.41 -52.88
N LEU A 1111 3.24 5.13 -51.62
CA LEU A 1111 3.77 4.00 -50.85
C LEU A 1111 3.64 2.65 -51.57
N TRP A 1112 2.54 2.40 -52.26
CA TRP A 1112 2.29 1.13 -52.96
C TRP A 1112 2.86 1.09 -54.39
N THR A 1113 3.36 2.21 -54.91
CA THR A 1113 3.86 2.32 -56.29
C THR A 1113 5.37 2.52 -56.36
N GLU A 1114 5.90 3.37 -55.48
CA GLU A 1114 7.33 3.74 -55.44
C GLU A 1114 7.99 3.37 -54.09
N GLY A 1115 7.19 3.12 -53.04
CA GLY A 1115 7.69 2.84 -51.69
C GLY A 1115 7.83 4.10 -50.82
N PRO A 1116 8.46 3.99 -49.63
CA PRO A 1116 8.76 5.12 -48.78
C PRO A 1116 9.79 6.09 -49.42
N ASP A 1117 9.70 7.38 -49.12
CA ASP A 1117 10.61 8.42 -49.64
C ASP A 1117 11.97 8.41 -48.91
N VAL A 1118 12.75 7.37 -49.20
CA VAL A 1118 14.10 7.15 -48.66
C VAL A 1118 15.04 8.31 -49.01
N ALA A 1119 14.90 8.90 -50.20
CA ALA A 1119 15.74 9.99 -50.67
C ALA A 1119 15.59 11.25 -49.80
N ARG A 1120 14.36 11.63 -49.45
CA ARG A 1120 14.08 12.78 -48.57
C ARG A 1120 14.60 12.55 -47.15
N ALA A 1121 14.42 11.35 -46.61
CA ALA A 1121 14.93 11.00 -45.30
C ALA A 1121 16.48 11.00 -45.24
N ALA A 1122 17.13 10.42 -46.25
CA ALA A 1122 18.59 10.39 -46.34
C ALA A 1122 19.19 11.80 -46.53
N ALA A 1123 18.58 12.64 -47.36
CA ALA A 1123 19.02 14.02 -47.57
C ALA A 1123 18.95 14.84 -46.28
N TRP A 1124 17.89 14.66 -45.49
CA TRP A 1124 17.77 15.31 -44.18
C TRP A 1124 18.83 14.84 -43.19
N PHE A 1125 19.13 13.54 -43.16
CA PHE A 1125 20.13 12.98 -42.27
C PHE A 1125 21.53 13.50 -42.60
N ALA A 1126 21.92 13.44 -43.88
CA ALA A 1126 23.21 13.90 -44.37
C ALA A 1126 23.44 15.41 -44.12
N ALA A 1127 22.39 16.22 -44.11
CA ALA A 1127 22.48 17.65 -43.83
C ALA A 1127 22.83 17.99 -42.36
N ARG A 1128 22.79 17.02 -41.44
CA ARG A 1128 23.09 17.24 -40.01
C ARG A 1128 24.55 17.00 -39.63
N GLY A 1129 25.40 16.57 -40.58
CA GLY A 1129 26.78 16.14 -40.31
C GLY A 1129 26.80 14.89 -39.45
#